data_AF-A0AAQ5Z278-F1
#
_entry.id   AF-A0AAQ5Z278-F1
#
_cell.length_a   1.000
_cell.length_b   1.000
_cell.length_c   1.000
_cell.angle_alpha   90.00
_cell.angle_beta   90.00
_cell.angle_gamma   90.00
#
_symmetry.space_group_name_H-M   'P 1'
#
loop_
_entity.id
_entity.type
_entity.pdbx_description
1 polymer ?
#
loop_
_entity_poly.entity_id
_entity_poly.type
_entity_poly.pdbx_seq_one_letter_code
_entity_poly.pdbx_strand_id
1 'polypeptide(L)'
;MSYSACVEASGIRGPSLQSAGSTDRTPESSIGRCLQTNTKSGNRRVTGESPAARRHRGDSSRMSAMLQLPLVVTAQVDLVLVLVSLLALWTRLSRLSYPNAVVFDEVYYGQFVSLYMKRVFFIDDSGPPLGHMILALGAYLGGFDGNFVWNRIGAEYPSSVSVWSLRVLPALCGALCVPLVYLLTLELRFSHLSALGAAVLLLLENSLIVQSRFMLLESVLIFLVLLAFFSYLRFHNAPTSSWFRYVWLLLSGVSCAAAIGVKYMGLFSYLLLLGVAFLHTWNLVGDQSVSHVKRTLLQVVCLLVVPVLLYVFWFYLHLSLLNRSGPHDQLMSSAFQASLQGGLSRITQGQPLEVAYGSQVTLRSSASQLIPCWLHSHKANYPVRYENGRGSSHQQQVTCYPFKDVNNWWIIKHPGRQELVVDTPPRPVRHGDVIQLVHGMTSRFLNSHDVAAPMSPHAQEVSGYVDFNVSMPAQNLWKVDISNREAESEVWKTILSEVRLVHVNTSAVLKLSGVSLPEWGFRQLEVVAEKLFKAHGSSLGWNVEEHRYGTSQEPKEREAELHSPTHIDVDRKISFWAKFLELQWKMLAVKQEESEHKYSSAPLEWITMETNIAYWLHATTNAQIHLIGNPVSWGVANLSLLAYQLLAAVYMLRRRRGFKDLPDAVWDQFVCLGCVCVGGWVVNFVPFLLMEKTLFLYHYLPALCYLYLLSPALLEHTHTHLLSSVTHRCALCVCVSAVLLSVFVSYRTFCPLTYGSPELSANQLRGLRWRDTWDILYRRR
;
A
#
# COMPACT_ATOMS: atom_id res chain seq x y z
N MET A 1 7.84 39.57 26.37
CA MET A 1 8.86 40.53 26.85
C MET A 1 10.20 40.03 26.36
N SER A 2 10.78 40.74 25.39
CA SER A 2 12.06 40.39 24.77
C SER A 2 13.19 41.05 25.56
N TYR A 3 14.15 40.26 26.06
CA TYR A 3 15.43 40.77 26.52
C TYR A 3 16.50 40.38 25.50
N SER A 4 17.07 41.41 24.89
CA SER A 4 18.31 41.37 24.11
C SER A 4 19.46 41.61 25.08
N ALA A 5 20.41 40.68 25.18
CA ALA A 5 21.66 40.86 25.90
C ALA A 5 22.82 40.72 24.91
N CYS A 6 23.44 41.85 24.54
CA CYS A 6 24.77 41.90 23.97
C CYS A 6 25.78 41.70 25.09
N VAL A 7 26.70 40.74 24.93
CA VAL A 7 27.89 40.58 25.76
C VAL A 7 29.09 40.92 24.88
N GLU A 8 29.71 42.07 25.14
CA GLU A 8 31.03 42.44 24.62
C GLU A 8 32.11 41.97 25.61
N ALA A 9 33.16 41.36 25.06
CA ALA A 9 34.31 40.86 25.79
C ALA A 9 35.39 41.94 25.93
N SER A 10 35.91 42.07 27.15
CA SER A 10 36.96 42.99 27.58
C SER A 10 38.38 42.55 27.19
N GLY A 11 39.23 43.51 26.80
CA GLY A 11 40.67 43.35 26.62
C GLY A 11 41.47 44.64 26.90
N ILE A 12 41.85 44.82 28.17
CA ILE A 12 43.02 45.49 28.79
C ILE A 12 43.90 46.47 27.95
N ARG A 13 44.00 47.76 28.36
CA ARG A 13 45.24 48.45 28.86
C ARG A 13 45.10 49.98 29.00
N GLY A 14 45.31 50.48 30.23
CA GLY A 14 46.17 51.64 30.57
C GLY A 14 45.62 53.08 30.44
N PRO A 15 46.12 54.05 31.25
CA PRO A 15 45.25 54.90 32.07
C PRO A 15 45.44 56.43 31.92
N SER A 16 44.70 57.18 32.77
CA SER A 16 44.76 58.62 33.14
C SER A 16 43.55 59.43 32.60
N LEU A 17 42.91 60.40 33.28
CA LEU A 17 43.14 61.25 34.46
C LEU A 17 41.75 61.62 35.08
N GLN A 18 41.60 61.55 36.42
CA GLN A 18 41.26 62.63 37.38
C GLN A 18 39.85 63.31 37.38
N SER A 19 39.25 63.30 38.58
CA SER A 19 38.31 64.27 39.21
C SER A 19 36.89 64.39 38.63
N ALA A 20 35.81 64.73 39.34
CA ALA A 20 35.37 64.82 40.74
C ALA A 20 33.84 65.02 40.61
N GLY A 21 32.98 64.32 41.36
CA GLY A 21 32.21 64.93 42.45
C GLY A 21 30.70 65.05 42.14
N SER A 22 29.86 64.54 43.07
CA SER A 22 28.58 65.07 43.60
C SER A 22 27.55 65.73 42.66
N THR A 23 26.23 65.58 42.71
CA THR A 23 25.23 65.06 43.66
C THR A 23 23.86 65.36 43.04
N ASP A 24 22.89 64.50 43.34
CA ASP A 24 21.45 64.74 43.56
C ASP A 24 20.49 65.38 42.52
N ARG A 25 19.39 64.63 42.37
CA ARG A 25 17.96 65.00 42.24
C ARG A 25 17.34 65.34 40.86
N THR A 26 16.35 64.51 40.55
CA THR A 26 15.18 64.67 39.66
C THR A 26 14.19 65.72 40.23
N PRO A 27 13.01 66.04 39.61
CA PRO A 27 12.37 65.50 38.39
C PRO A 27 11.71 66.55 37.42
N GLU A 28 11.22 66.00 36.31
CA GLU A 28 9.95 66.30 35.60
C GLU A 28 9.77 67.44 34.56
N SER A 29 9.39 66.94 33.38
CA SER A 29 8.34 67.40 32.44
C SER A 29 8.68 68.46 31.38
N SER A 30 8.56 68.01 30.13
CA SER A 30 8.85 68.70 28.89
C SER A 30 7.57 69.11 28.13
N ILE A 31 7.68 70.25 27.45
CA ILE A 31 6.67 70.93 26.61
C ILE A 31 7.09 70.84 25.11
N GLY A 32 6.10 70.81 24.21
CA GLY A 32 6.15 71.47 22.88
C GLY A 32 6.25 70.56 21.65
N ARG A 33 5.18 70.36 20.85
CA ARG A 33 4.69 71.16 19.68
C ARG A 33 5.60 71.15 18.44
N CYS A 34 5.06 70.71 17.28
CA CYS A 34 4.93 71.54 16.07
C CYS A 34 4.00 70.91 15.01
N LEU A 35 3.37 71.74 14.18
CA LEU A 35 2.24 71.47 13.26
C LEU A 35 2.46 72.22 11.93
N GLN A 36 1.77 71.75 10.86
CA GLN A 36 1.33 72.47 9.62
C GLN A 36 2.34 72.72 8.47
N THR A 37 1.96 73.01 7.21
CA THR A 37 1.06 72.45 6.16
C THR A 37 1.23 73.32 4.88
N ASN A 38 1.50 72.69 3.72
CA ASN A 38 0.96 72.87 2.36
C ASN A 38 0.75 74.24 1.61
N THR A 39 1.04 74.21 0.29
CA THR A 39 0.41 74.86 -0.91
C THR A 39 1.02 76.06 -1.71
N LYS A 40 1.32 75.76 -3.01
CA LYS A 40 0.92 76.35 -4.35
C LYS A 40 1.43 77.69 -4.97
N SER A 41 1.62 77.57 -6.31
CA SER A 41 1.58 78.54 -7.45
C SER A 41 2.91 79.23 -7.84
N GLY A 42 3.28 79.51 -9.10
CA GLY A 42 2.72 79.25 -10.44
C GLY A 42 3.45 80.08 -11.54
N ASN A 43 3.58 79.51 -12.76
CA ASN A 43 3.52 80.16 -14.09
C ASN A 43 4.65 81.08 -14.65
N ARG A 44 5.30 80.71 -15.78
CA ARG A 44 5.05 81.24 -17.17
C ARG A 44 6.20 80.98 -18.20
N ARG A 45 5.79 80.48 -19.40
CA ARG A 45 6.15 80.87 -20.81
C ARG A 45 7.61 80.77 -21.31
N VAL A 46 7.97 80.48 -22.59
CA VAL A 46 7.32 80.10 -23.88
C VAL A 46 8.47 79.86 -24.92
N THR A 47 8.31 78.85 -25.81
CA THR A 47 8.89 78.63 -27.19
C THR A 47 10.39 78.80 -27.44
N GLY A 48 11.07 78.11 -28.35
CA GLY A 48 10.82 77.18 -29.47
C GLY A 48 12.23 76.82 -30.00
N GLU A 49 12.53 75.65 -30.53
CA GLU A 49 12.40 75.26 -31.93
C GLU A 49 13.12 73.89 -32.06
N SER A 50 12.70 73.06 -33.02
CA SER A 50 13.50 71.97 -33.57
C SER A 50 13.47 72.14 -35.09
N PRO A 51 14.54 71.76 -35.82
CA PRO A 51 14.37 70.54 -36.61
C PRO A 51 15.64 69.68 -36.87
N ALA A 52 15.37 68.38 -37.02
CA ALA A 52 15.94 67.41 -37.98
C ALA A 52 17.47 67.23 -38.16
N ALA A 53 17.97 65.99 -37.96
CA ALA A 53 18.60 65.19 -39.02
C ALA A 53 19.00 63.76 -38.57
N ARG A 54 19.04 62.88 -39.58
CA ARG A 54 19.18 61.42 -39.62
C ARG A 54 20.42 60.77 -38.96
N ARG A 55 20.15 59.56 -38.42
CA ARG A 55 20.95 58.31 -38.39
C ARG A 55 22.22 58.26 -39.29
N HIS A 56 23.39 57.88 -38.76
CA HIS A 56 23.94 56.49 -38.66
C HIS A 56 25.46 56.48 -38.36
N ARG A 57 25.91 55.41 -37.66
CA ARG A 57 27.28 54.95 -37.27
C ARG A 57 27.56 55.21 -35.78
N GLY A 58 27.49 54.21 -34.87
CA GLY A 58 28.34 53.02 -34.79
C GLY A 58 29.57 53.43 -33.98
N ASP A 59 30.03 52.85 -32.87
CA ASP A 59 29.80 51.58 -32.16
C ASP A 59 30.48 51.77 -30.76
N SER A 60 30.28 50.85 -29.82
CA SER A 60 31.01 50.75 -28.53
C SER A 60 30.62 51.74 -27.40
N SER A 61 29.64 51.35 -26.58
CA SER A 61 29.68 51.54 -25.11
C SER A 61 28.48 50.89 -24.37
N ARG A 62 27.94 49.78 -24.90
CA ARG A 62 27.00 48.92 -24.16
C ARG A 62 27.77 47.79 -23.48
N MET A 63 28.57 48.09 -22.45
CA MET A 63 29.15 47.02 -21.63
C MET A 63 29.56 47.47 -20.23
N SER A 64 28.70 48.19 -19.50
CA SER A 64 28.98 48.53 -18.08
C SER A 64 27.73 48.75 -17.23
N ALA A 65 26.68 47.94 -17.39
CA ALA A 65 25.52 48.00 -16.49
C ALA A 65 24.85 46.63 -16.30
N MET A 66 25.61 45.66 -15.77
CA MET A 66 25.07 44.46 -15.11
C MET A 66 26.02 44.06 -13.97
N LEU A 67 26.12 44.93 -12.97
CA LEU A 67 26.68 44.56 -11.67
C LEU A 67 25.63 43.68 -10.97
N GLN A 68 25.87 42.37 -11.05
CA GLN A 68 25.15 41.33 -10.32
C GLN A 68 25.20 41.66 -8.82
N LEU A 69 24.02 41.79 -8.17
CA LEU A 69 23.96 41.78 -6.72
C LEU A 69 24.51 40.44 -6.20
N PRO A 70 25.25 40.42 -5.07
CA PRO A 70 25.74 39.17 -4.51
C PRO A 70 24.56 38.26 -4.14
N LEU A 71 24.67 36.96 -4.45
CA LEU A 71 23.75 35.93 -3.97
C LEU A 71 23.86 35.87 -2.44
N VAL A 72 23.00 36.59 -1.73
CA VAL A 72 22.94 36.53 -0.27
C VAL A 72 22.15 35.28 0.13
N VAL A 73 22.85 34.24 0.57
CA VAL A 73 22.24 33.05 1.18
C VAL A 73 22.11 33.30 2.68
N THR A 74 20.90 33.64 3.15
CA THR A 74 20.60 33.74 4.58
C THR A 74 20.17 32.37 5.13
N ALA A 75 20.99 31.76 5.99
CA ALA A 75 20.63 30.52 6.68
C ALA A 75 20.01 30.85 8.05
N GLN A 76 18.75 30.43 8.27
CA GLN A 76 18.11 30.44 9.58
C GLN A 76 18.12 29.01 10.13
N VAL A 77 18.82 28.80 11.24
CA VAL A 77 18.94 27.49 11.88
C VAL A 77 18.07 27.45 13.13
N ASP A 78 17.06 26.59 13.11
CA ASP A 78 16.27 26.27 14.31
C ASP A 78 17.01 25.20 15.12
N LEU A 79 17.62 25.60 16.23
CA LEU A 79 18.38 24.70 17.10
C LEU A 79 17.51 23.59 17.71
N VAL A 80 16.23 23.88 17.97
CA VAL A 80 15.29 22.90 18.55
C VAL A 80 15.01 21.80 17.53
N LEU A 81 14.75 22.17 16.28
CA LEU A 81 14.54 21.21 15.19
C LEU A 81 15.77 20.32 14.99
N VAL A 82 16.97 20.90 15.00
CA VAL A 82 18.23 20.15 14.86
C VAL A 82 18.41 19.15 16.01
N LEU A 83 18.22 19.60 17.26
CA LEU A 83 18.36 18.76 18.45
C LEU A 83 17.38 17.58 18.42
N VAL A 84 16.10 17.85 18.13
CA VAL A 84 15.05 16.83 18.03
C VAL A 84 15.36 15.84 16.91
N SER A 85 15.87 16.31 15.77
CA SER A 85 16.27 15.45 14.64
C SER A 85 17.43 14.51 15.02
N LEU A 86 18.45 15.03 15.70
CA LEU A 86 19.59 14.23 16.16
C LEU A 86 19.16 13.17 17.19
N LEU A 87 18.28 13.52 18.13
CA LEU A 87 17.73 12.57 19.10
C LEU A 87 16.84 11.52 18.43
N ALA A 88 16.06 11.90 17.40
CA ALA A 88 15.24 10.96 16.64
C ALA A 88 16.09 9.95 15.86
N LEU A 89 17.16 10.42 15.21
CA LEU A 89 18.14 9.56 14.56
C LEU A 89 18.82 8.63 15.55
N TRP A 90 19.26 9.16 16.70
CA TRP A 90 19.91 8.37 17.73
C TRP A 90 19.00 7.26 18.28
N THR A 91 17.76 7.58 18.65
CA THR A 91 16.82 6.58 19.20
C THR A 91 16.51 5.45 18.23
N ARG A 92 16.31 5.73 16.94
CA ARG A 92 15.88 4.72 15.96
C ARG A 92 17.03 3.98 15.28
N LEU A 93 18.18 4.62 15.06
CA LEU A 93 19.35 3.98 14.42
C LEU A 93 20.26 3.27 15.43
N SER A 94 20.06 3.47 16.73
CA SER A 94 20.84 2.79 17.77
C SER A 94 20.69 1.27 17.68
N ARG A 95 21.83 0.57 17.56
CA ARG A 95 21.94 -0.89 17.59
C ARG A 95 20.95 -1.59 16.66
N LEU A 96 20.86 -1.12 15.42
CA LEU A 96 19.89 -1.63 14.45
C LEU A 96 20.10 -3.12 14.07
N SER A 97 21.36 -3.56 14.10
CA SER A 97 21.72 -4.98 13.90
C SER A 97 21.29 -5.89 15.05
N TYR A 98 20.85 -5.34 16.19
CA TYR A 98 20.35 -6.10 17.32
C TYR A 98 18.81 -6.03 17.39
N PRO A 99 18.11 -7.19 17.44
CA PRO A 99 18.62 -8.56 17.44
C PRO A 99 19.12 -9.00 16.05
N ASN A 100 20.16 -9.84 16.00
CA ASN A 100 20.65 -10.45 14.77
C ASN A 100 19.79 -11.66 14.37
N ALA A 101 18.48 -11.48 14.42
CA ALA A 101 17.49 -12.50 14.15
C ALA A 101 16.27 -11.89 13.48
N VAL A 102 15.55 -12.73 12.72
CA VAL A 102 14.30 -12.38 12.05
C VAL A 102 13.22 -12.08 13.08
N VAL A 103 12.51 -10.97 12.91
CA VAL A 103 11.45 -10.48 13.79
C VAL A 103 10.07 -10.73 13.18
N PHE A 104 9.01 -10.53 13.95
CA PHE A 104 7.62 -10.50 13.48
C PHE A 104 7.45 -9.64 12.22
N ASP A 105 6.65 -10.14 11.27
CA ASP A 105 6.44 -9.65 9.90
C ASP A 105 7.68 -9.50 8.99
N GLU A 106 8.90 -9.45 9.55
CA GLU A 106 10.16 -9.47 8.81
C GLU A 106 10.31 -10.78 8.01
N VAL A 107 9.69 -11.87 8.49
CA VAL A 107 9.58 -13.14 7.77
C VAL A 107 8.90 -12.96 6.41
N TYR A 108 7.75 -12.26 6.37
CA TYR A 108 6.96 -12.08 5.14
C TYR A 108 7.62 -11.06 4.20
N TYR A 109 7.97 -9.88 4.72
CA TYR A 109 8.62 -8.85 3.89
C TYR A 109 9.99 -9.32 3.37
N GLY A 110 10.69 -10.13 4.15
CA GLY A 110 11.94 -10.75 3.72
C GLY A 110 11.77 -11.70 2.55
N GLN A 111 10.70 -12.51 2.53
CA GLN A 111 10.38 -13.35 1.38
C GLN A 111 10.19 -12.50 0.12
N PHE A 112 9.42 -11.40 0.21
CA PHE A 112 9.23 -10.49 -0.92
C PHE A 112 10.52 -9.83 -1.38
N VAL A 113 11.38 -9.39 -0.46
CA VAL A 113 12.72 -8.85 -0.78
C VAL A 113 13.57 -9.88 -1.51
N SER A 114 13.59 -11.13 -1.03
CA SER A 114 14.27 -12.25 -1.72
C SER A 114 13.72 -12.49 -3.13
N LEU A 115 12.41 -12.38 -3.32
CA LEU A 115 11.76 -12.55 -4.63
C LEU A 115 12.15 -11.41 -5.60
N TYR A 116 12.25 -10.16 -5.13
CA TYR A 116 12.79 -9.06 -5.93
C TYR A 116 14.25 -9.27 -6.33
N MET A 117 15.11 -9.68 -5.40
CA MET A 117 16.52 -9.97 -5.72
C MET A 117 16.65 -11.08 -6.78
N LYS A 118 15.77 -12.09 -6.71
CA LYS A 118 15.72 -13.21 -7.66
C LYS A 118 14.96 -12.92 -8.96
N ARG A 119 14.30 -11.76 -9.05
CA ARG A 119 13.40 -11.34 -10.15
C ARG A 119 12.21 -12.26 -10.37
N VAL A 120 11.70 -12.87 -9.30
CA VAL A 120 10.63 -13.86 -9.31
C VAL A 120 9.29 -13.20 -9.04
N PHE A 121 8.32 -13.40 -9.93
CA PHE A 121 6.98 -12.82 -9.82
C PHE A 121 6.23 -13.33 -8.59
N PHE A 122 5.52 -12.42 -7.93
CA PHE A 122 4.67 -12.72 -6.80
C PHE A 122 3.49 -11.75 -6.74
N ILE A 123 2.46 -12.14 -6.01
CA ILE A 123 1.32 -11.29 -5.67
C ILE A 123 1.37 -11.10 -4.17
N ASP A 124 1.14 -9.88 -3.72
CA ASP A 124 0.96 -9.53 -2.33
C ASP A 124 -0.42 -8.88 -2.15
N ASP A 125 -1.16 -9.35 -1.17
CA ASP A 125 -2.49 -8.85 -0.81
C ASP A 125 -2.41 -7.69 0.19
N SER A 126 -1.25 -7.44 0.80
CA SER A 126 -1.04 -6.38 1.78
C SER A 126 -1.03 -4.98 1.16
N GLY A 127 -0.63 -4.85 -0.11
CA GLY A 127 -0.72 -3.58 -0.84
C GLY A 127 0.16 -3.45 -2.07
N PRO A 128 0.27 -2.23 -2.61
CA PRO A 128 1.04 -1.95 -3.82
C PRO A 128 2.57 -2.13 -3.64
N PRO A 129 3.34 -2.18 -4.74
CA PRO A 129 4.70 -2.72 -4.71
C PRO A 129 5.78 -1.76 -4.19
N LEU A 130 5.51 -0.45 -4.06
CA LEU A 130 6.56 0.54 -3.76
C LEU A 130 7.21 0.28 -2.40
N GLY A 131 6.44 -0.11 -1.39
CA GLY A 131 6.97 -0.42 -0.06
C GLY A 131 8.02 -1.53 -0.15
N HIS A 132 7.67 -2.63 -0.80
CA HIS A 132 8.58 -3.74 -1.01
C HIS A 132 9.79 -3.37 -1.87
N MET A 133 9.62 -2.52 -2.88
CA MET A 133 10.75 -2.02 -3.69
C MET A 133 11.71 -1.16 -2.86
N ILE A 134 11.22 -0.36 -1.92
CA ILE A 134 12.07 0.42 -0.99
C ILE A 134 12.86 -0.51 -0.08
N LEU A 135 12.22 -1.55 0.48
CA LEU A 135 12.93 -2.56 1.29
C LEU A 135 13.97 -3.32 0.46
N ALA A 136 13.61 -3.71 -0.76
CA ALA A 136 14.50 -4.38 -1.70
C ALA A 136 15.69 -3.48 -2.09
N LEU A 137 15.50 -2.17 -2.22
CA LEU A 137 16.58 -1.22 -2.44
C LEU A 137 17.58 -1.21 -1.26
N GLY A 138 17.07 -1.21 -0.02
CA GLY A 138 17.93 -1.31 1.18
C GLY A 138 18.75 -2.59 1.21
N ALA A 139 18.11 -3.72 0.86
CA ALA A 139 18.77 -5.01 0.75
C ALA A 139 19.83 -5.05 -0.36
N TYR A 140 19.53 -4.48 -1.52
CA TYR A 140 20.44 -4.40 -2.66
C TYR A 140 21.70 -3.58 -2.33
N LEU A 141 21.53 -2.42 -1.69
CA LEU A 141 22.65 -1.59 -1.22
C LEU A 141 23.50 -2.33 -0.17
N GLY A 142 22.90 -3.24 0.58
CA GLY A 142 23.56 -4.11 1.54
C GLY A 142 24.22 -5.36 0.96
N GLY A 143 24.17 -5.56 -0.36
CA GLY A 143 24.75 -6.72 -1.05
C GLY A 143 23.97 -8.04 -0.87
N PHE A 144 22.68 -7.97 -0.54
CA PHE A 144 21.85 -9.17 -0.36
C PHE A 144 21.53 -9.82 -1.72
N ASP A 145 21.80 -11.12 -1.84
CA ASP A 145 21.62 -11.91 -3.06
C ASP A 145 20.24 -12.61 -3.16
N GLY A 146 19.41 -12.51 -2.12
CA GLY A 146 18.10 -13.16 -2.04
C GLY A 146 18.14 -14.60 -1.51
N ASN A 147 19.31 -15.15 -1.18
CA ASN A 147 19.46 -16.54 -0.74
C ASN A 147 19.40 -16.65 0.79
N PHE A 148 18.20 -16.49 1.33
CA PHE A 148 17.91 -16.75 2.74
C PHE A 148 16.52 -17.37 2.85
N VAL A 149 16.37 -18.35 3.75
CA VAL A 149 15.11 -19.07 3.96
C VAL A 149 14.39 -18.45 5.15
N TRP A 150 13.29 -17.76 4.87
CA TRP A 150 12.45 -17.07 5.85
C TRP A 150 11.40 -18.02 6.43
N ASN A 151 11.81 -18.90 7.36
CA ASN A 151 10.95 -19.96 7.89
C ASN A 151 10.36 -19.70 9.29
N ARG A 152 11.07 -18.99 10.16
CA ARG A 152 10.64 -18.77 11.55
C ARG A 152 11.13 -17.44 12.12
N ILE A 153 10.30 -16.87 13.01
CA ILE A 153 10.71 -15.77 13.88
C ILE A 153 11.82 -16.28 14.81
N GLY A 154 12.86 -15.47 15.00
CA GLY A 154 14.04 -15.83 15.78
C GLY A 154 15.12 -16.60 15.02
N ALA A 155 14.95 -16.86 13.71
CA ALA A 155 16.04 -17.38 12.88
C ALA A 155 17.19 -16.38 12.82
N GLU A 156 18.42 -16.82 13.09
CA GLU A 156 19.60 -15.96 13.06
C GLU A 156 20.02 -15.65 11.63
N TYR A 157 20.44 -14.41 11.39
CA TYR A 157 20.98 -14.02 10.09
C TYR A 157 22.43 -14.51 9.95
N PRO A 158 22.80 -15.09 8.80
CA PRO A 158 24.19 -15.46 8.53
C PRO A 158 25.06 -14.21 8.41
N SER A 159 26.36 -14.36 8.63
CA SER A 159 27.34 -13.26 8.56
C SER A 159 27.44 -12.60 7.18
N SER A 160 26.95 -13.25 6.12
CA SER A 160 26.87 -12.70 4.77
C SER A 160 25.79 -11.64 4.59
N VAL A 161 24.76 -11.61 5.44
CA VAL A 161 23.61 -10.70 5.31
C VAL A 161 23.80 -9.48 6.20
N SER A 162 23.80 -8.29 5.61
CA SER A 162 23.89 -7.04 6.37
C SER A 162 22.52 -6.62 6.93
N VAL A 163 22.21 -7.07 8.16
CA VAL A 163 20.95 -6.74 8.86
C VAL A 163 20.73 -5.23 9.00
N TRP A 164 21.81 -4.48 9.17
CA TRP A 164 21.74 -3.01 9.25
C TRP A 164 21.12 -2.42 7.97
N SER A 165 21.54 -2.88 6.79
CA SER A 165 21.06 -2.36 5.50
C SER A 165 19.58 -2.71 5.23
N LEU A 166 19.12 -3.87 5.73
CA LEU A 166 17.72 -4.28 5.65
C LEU A 166 16.80 -3.36 6.46
N ARG A 167 17.29 -2.84 7.59
CA ARG A 167 16.49 -2.09 8.56
C ARG A 167 16.67 -0.57 8.47
N VAL A 168 17.72 -0.07 7.83
CA VAL A 168 18.08 1.36 7.86
C VAL A 168 17.04 2.26 7.21
N LEU A 169 16.43 1.86 6.10
CA LEU A 169 15.47 2.70 5.36
C LEU A 169 14.18 2.93 6.16
N PRO A 170 13.51 1.90 6.71
CA PRO A 170 12.40 2.08 7.67
C PRO A 170 12.80 2.92 8.90
N ALA A 171 13.99 2.68 9.46
CA ALA A 171 14.46 3.38 10.65
C ALA A 171 14.69 4.87 10.39
N LEU A 172 15.23 5.20 9.22
CA LEU A 172 15.42 6.57 8.77
C LEU A 172 14.08 7.28 8.54
N CYS A 173 13.12 6.63 7.86
CA CYS A 173 11.78 7.18 7.67
C CYS A 173 11.11 7.46 9.02
N GLY A 174 11.16 6.51 9.94
CA GLY A 174 10.64 6.68 11.29
C GLY A 174 11.32 7.80 12.07
N ALA A 175 12.63 8.03 11.86
CA ALA A 175 13.37 9.11 12.51
C ALA A 175 12.98 10.47 11.97
N LEU A 176 12.77 10.56 10.66
CA LEU A 176 12.34 11.78 9.99
C LEU A 176 10.87 12.15 10.31
N CYS A 177 10.04 11.21 10.76
CA CYS A 177 8.70 11.53 11.26
C CYS A 177 8.73 12.54 12.42
N VAL A 178 9.70 12.45 13.33
CA VAL A 178 9.78 13.32 14.52
C VAL A 178 9.93 14.81 14.15
N PRO A 179 10.97 15.23 13.38
CA PRO A 179 11.07 16.63 12.94
C PRO A 179 9.95 17.05 11.99
N LEU A 180 9.36 16.12 11.24
CA LEU A 180 8.26 16.43 10.35
C LEU A 180 6.99 16.80 11.12
N VAL A 181 6.71 16.14 12.24
CA VAL A 181 5.62 16.49 13.16
C VAL A 181 5.84 17.86 13.80
N TYR A 182 7.08 18.18 14.17
CA TYR A 182 7.45 19.52 14.64
C TYR A 182 7.09 20.59 13.59
N LEU A 183 7.57 20.39 12.35
CA LEU A 183 7.32 21.32 11.25
C LEU A 183 5.85 21.43 10.88
N LEU A 184 5.12 20.30 10.87
CA LEU A 184 3.69 20.26 10.60
C LEU A 184 2.87 21.06 11.62
N THR A 185 3.26 21.00 12.91
CA THR A 185 2.63 21.78 13.98
C THR A 185 2.84 23.30 13.79
N LEU A 186 4.02 23.72 13.31
CA LEU A 186 4.28 25.12 12.96
C LEU A 186 3.47 25.57 11.74
N GLU A 187 3.30 24.70 10.74
CA GLU A 187 2.44 24.99 9.58
C GLU A 187 0.95 25.09 9.97
N LEU A 188 0.52 24.44 11.05
CA LEU A 188 -0.79 24.63 11.67
C LEU A 188 -0.89 25.93 12.51
N ARG A 189 0.13 26.81 12.45
CA ARG A 189 0.21 28.12 13.11
C ARG A 189 0.27 28.07 14.64
N PHE A 190 0.74 26.97 15.21
CA PHE A 190 0.99 26.84 16.65
C PHE A 190 2.43 27.25 17.02
N SER A 191 2.67 27.47 18.30
CA SER A 191 3.97 27.88 18.82
C SER A 191 5.05 26.80 18.70
N HIS A 192 6.32 27.22 18.74
CA HIS A 192 7.47 26.30 18.82
C HIS A 192 7.43 25.39 20.06
N LEU A 193 6.78 25.82 21.15
CA LEU A 193 6.62 25.01 22.36
C LEU A 193 5.67 23.83 22.12
N SER A 194 4.55 24.07 21.44
CA SER A 194 3.61 23.01 21.06
C SER A 194 4.21 22.06 20.02
N ALA A 195 4.96 22.61 19.06
CA ALA A 195 5.70 21.80 18.10
C ALA A 195 6.73 20.90 18.79
N LEU A 196 7.46 21.42 19.79
CA LEU A 196 8.38 20.64 20.61
C LEU A 196 7.63 19.56 21.40
N GLY A 197 6.48 19.88 22.01
CA GLY A 197 5.63 18.92 22.69
C GLY A 197 5.22 17.76 21.78
N ALA A 198 4.78 18.05 20.56
CA ALA A 198 4.36 17.04 19.58
C ALA A 198 5.52 16.11 19.21
N ALA A 199 6.69 16.71 18.97
CA ALA A 199 7.89 15.97 18.63
C ALA A 199 8.39 15.09 19.79
N VAL A 200 8.34 15.58 21.04
CA VAL A 200 8.75 14.81 22.23
C VAL A 200 7.82 13.62 22.47
N LEU A 201 6.50 13.80 22.30
CA LEU A 201 5.54 12.69 22.40
C LEU A 201 5.85 11.59 21.38
N LEU A 202 6.11 11.94 20.11
CA LEU A 202 6.46 10.98 19.06
C LEU A 202 7.88 10.38 19.22
N LEU A 203 8.81 11.15 19.80
CA LEU A 203 10.18 10.72 20.08
C LEU A 203 10.22 9.65 21.17
N LEU A 204 9.41 9.79 22.21
CA LEU A 204 9.34 8.91 23.38
C LEU A 204 8.25 7.82 23.27
N GLU A 205 7.76 7.58 22.05
CA GLU A 205 6.73 6.59 21.77
C GLU A 205 7.34 5.23 21.41
N ASN A 206 7.21 4.26 22.32
CA ASN A 206 7.84 2.95 22.19
C ASN A 206 7.35 2.17 20.96
N SER A 207 6.04 2.20 20.69
CA SER A 207 5.44 1.45 19.57
C SER A 207 5.98 1.91 18.21
N LEU A 208 6.09 3.23 18.00
CA LEU A 208 6.66 3.82 16.79
C LEU A 208 8.17 3.55 16.65
N ILE A 209 8.90 3.46 17.75
CA ILE A 209 10.32 3.07 17.72
C ILE A 209 10.45 1.60 17.31
N VAL A 210 9.69 0.68 17.93
CA VAL A 210 9.70 -0.74 17.56
C VAL A 210 9.35 -0.90 16.07
N GLN A 211 8.26 -0.28 15.61
CA GLN A 211 7.81 -0.43 14.23
C GLN A 211 8.80 0.13 13.20
N SER A 212 9.52 1.21 13.53
CA SER A 212 10.49 1.80 12.60
C SER A 212 11.83 1.09 12.55
N ARG A 213 12.23 0.36 13.61
CA ARG A 213 13.54 -0.28 13.69
C ARG A 213 13.69 -1.56 12.86
N PHE A 214 12.59 -2.13 12.37
CA PHE A 214 12.60 -3.39 11.63
C PHE A 214 12.24 -3.19 10.16
N MET A 215 12.42 -4.23 9.35
CA MET A 215 12.10 -4.23 7.92
C MET A 215 10.57 -4.30 7.71
N LEU A 216 9.88 -3.22 8.10
CA LEU A 216 8.43 -3.06 8.13
C LEU A 216 8.02 -1.82 7.34
N LEU A 217 6.78 -1.80 6.84
CA LEU A 217 6.31 -0.78 5.89
C LEU A 217 5.63 0.43 6.55
N GLU A 218 5.19 0.29 7.79
CA GLU A 218 4.34 1.26 8.49
C GLU A 218 5.09 2.58 8.73
N SER A 219 6.38 2.53 9.06
CA SER A 219 7.20 3.73 9.27
C SER A 219 7.38 4.54 7.98
N VAL A 220 7.53 3.85 6.84
CA VAL A 220 7.62 4.47 5.51
C VAL A 220 6.28 5.10 5.14
N LEU A 221 5.17 4.39 5.38
CA LEU A 221 3.82 4.92 5.15
C LEU A 221 3.55 6.18 5.97
N ILE A 222 3.81 6.14 7.29
CA ILE A 222 3.58 7.28 8.20
C ILE A 222 4.41 8.48 7.75
N PHE A 223 5.69 8.28 7.42
CA PHE A 223 6.56 9.34 6.94
C PHE A 223 6.00 10.01 5.67
N LEU A 224 5.61 9.22 4.66
CA LEU A 224 5.10 9.74 3.39
C LEU A 224 3.77 10.47 3.56
N VAL A 225 2.88 9.98 4.42
CA VAL A 225 1.60 10.64 4.74
C VAL A 225 1.84 11.99 5.44
N LEU A 226 2.68 12.02 6.47
CA LEU A 226 3.01 13.27 7.18
C LEU A 226 3.71 14.26 6.23
N LEU A 227 4.56 13.77 5.31
CA LEU A 227 5.27 14.62 4.34
C LEU A 227 4.31 15.23 3.34
N ALA A 228 3.31 14.48 2.91
CA ALA A 228 2.26 14.96 2.02
C ALA A 228 1.45 16.11 2.65
N PHE A 229 1.01 15.94 3.91
CA PHE A 229 0.29 16.97 4.65
C PHE A 229 1.15 18.20 4.94
N PHE A 230 2.40 18.00 5.38
CA PHE A 230 3.34 19.09 5.61
C PHE A 230 3.57 19.92 4.35
N SER A 231 3.88 19.25 3.23
CA SER A 231 4.14 19.92 1.95
C SER A 231 2.90 20.65 1.43
N TYR A 232 1.70 20.08 1.62
CA TYR A 232 0.46 20.75 1.25
C TYR A 232 0.19 22.01 2.09
N LEU A 233 0.33 21.93 3.42
CA LEU A 233 0.13 23.09 4.30
C LEU A 233 1.19 24.17 4.04
N ARG A 234 2.44 23.77 3.79
CA ARG A 234 3.50 24.71 3.37
C ARG A 234 3.15 25.42 2.06
N PHE A 235 2.60 24.71 1.07
CA PHE A 235 2.08 25.31 -0.16
C PHE A 235 0.93 26.29 0.09
N HIS A 236 0.03 25.97 1.04
CA HIS A 236 -1.12 26.82 1.38
C HIS A 236 -0.69 28.10 2.11
N ASN A 237 0.27 27.98 3.03
CA ASN A 237 0.77 29.06 3.86
C ASN A 237 1.82 29.95 3.18
N ALA A 238 2.47 29.47 2.12
CA ALA A 238 3.50 30.21 1.41
C ALA A 238 2.95 31.45 0.67
N PRO A 239 3.73 32.55 0.57
CA PRO A 239 3.33 33.73 -0.18
C PRO A 239 2.96 33.41 -1.63
N THR A 240 1.89 34.02 -2.13
CA THR A 240 1.39 33.81 -3.51
C THR A 240 2.41 34.21 -4.58
N SER A 241 3.35 35.11 -4.26
CA SER A 241 4.42 35.56 -5.15
C SER A 241 5.55 34.54 -5.34
N SER A 242 5.69 33.55 -4.46
CA SER A 242 6.80 32.60 -4.52
C SER A 242 6.50 31.42 -5.42
N TRP A 243 7.27 31.27 -6.50
CA TRP A 243 7.18 30.10 -7.40
C TRP A 243 7.51 28.79 -6.67
N PHE A 244 8.37 28.83 -5.64
CA PHE A 244 8.72 27.67 -4.82
C PHE A 244 7.52 27.03 -4.12
N ARG A 245 6.37 27.70 -3.97
CA ARG A 245 5.15 27.06 -3.41
C ARG A 245 4.74 25.84 -4.23
N TYR A 246 4.89 25.88 -5.55
CA TYR A 246 4.45 24.80 -6.42
C TYR A 246 5.35 23.57 -6.36
N VAL A 247 6.62 23.74 -5.93
CA VAL A 247 7.49 22.62 -5.59
C VAL A 247 6.93 21.84 -4.39
N TRP A 248 6.42 22.54 -3.37
CA TRP A 248 5.75 21.90 -2.23
C TRP A 248 4.44 21.20 -2.63
N LEU A 249 3.69 21.78 -3.56
CA LEU A 249 2.50 21.15 -4.11
C LEU A 249 2.82 19.86 -4.89
N LEU A 250 3.86 19.89 -5.73
CA LEU A 250 4.35 18.70 -6.44
C LEU A 250 4.85 17.65 -5.46
N LEU A 251 5.63 18.05 -4.44
CA LEU A 251 6.11 17.15 -3.39
C LEU A 251 4.95 16.49 -2.65
N SER A 252 3.90 17.25 -2.33
CA SER A 252 2.68 16.69 -1.72
C SER A 252 2.04 15.60 -2.59
N GLY A 253 1.86 15.87 -3.88
CA GLY A 253 1.34 14.88 -4.84
C GLY A 253 2.21 13.61 -4.93
N VAL A 254 3.53 13.79 -5.07
CA VAL A 254 4.50 12.68 -5.13
C VAL A 254 4.45 11.85 -3.84
N SER A 255 4.42 12.49 -2.67
CA SER A 255 4.34 11.81 -1.37
C SER A 255 3.02 11.07 -1.18
N CYS A 256 1.89 11.62 -1.62
CA CYS A 256 0.60 10.90 -1.62
C CYS A 256 0.65 9.65 -2.51
N ALA A 257 1.18 9.80 -3.73
CA ALA A 257 1.32 8.69 -4.67
C ALA A 257 2.20 7.58 -4.08
N ALA A 258 3.30 7.98 -3.43
CA ALA A 258 4.19 7.06 -2.76
C ALA A 258 3.52 6.39 -1.55
N ALA A 259 2.73 7.11 -0.75
CA ALA A 259 2.00 6.53 0.38
C ALA A 259 1.01 5.45 -0.08
N ILE A 260 0.22 5.72 -1.13
CA ILE A 260 -0.67 4.73 -1.74
C ILE A 260 0.15 3.57 -2.32
N GLY A 261 1.28 3.87 -2.96
CA GLY A 261 2.21 2.88 -3.50
C GLY A 261 2.82 1.95 -2.46
N VAL A 262 2.92 2.37 -1.18
CA VAL A 262 3.43 1.55 -0.08
C VAL A 262 2.34 0.63 0.46
N LYS A 263 1.16 1.18 0.77
CA LYS A 263 -0.01 0.43 1.25
C LYS A 263 -1.30 1.15 0.86
N TYR A 264 -2.36 0.38 0.61
CA TYR A 264 -3.69 0.95 0.30
C TYR A 264 -4.25 1.84 1.40
N MET A 265 -3.80 1.66 2.66
CA MET A 265 -4.15 2.55 3.78
C MET A 265 -3.80 4.03 3.51
N GLY A 266 -2.77 4.29 2.69
CA GLY A 266 -2.42 5.64 2.27
C GLY A 266 -3.53 6.35 1.46
N LEU A 267 -4.45 5.59 0.86
CA LEU A 267 -5.58 6.14 0.09
C LEU A 267 -6.50 6.98 0.97
N PHE A 268 -6.81 6.52 2.19
CA PHE A 268 -7.71 7.24 3.09
C PHE A 268 -7.12 8.58 3.54
N SER A 269 -5.82 8.61 3.84
CA SER A 269 -5.10 9.84 4.16
C SER A 269 -4.99 10.78 2.95
N TYR A 270 -4.83 10.23 1.73
CA TYR A 270 -4.87 11.02 0.50
C TYR A 270 -6.25 11.63 0.23
N LEU A 271 -7.34 10.88 0.45
CA LEU A 271 -8.71 11.40 0.34
C LEU A 271 -8.97 12.55 1.32
N LEU A 272 -8.46 12.44 2.56
CA LEU A 272 -8.51 13.55 3.52
C LEU A 272 -7.76 14.78 3.00
N LEU A 273 -6.55 14.61 2.47
CA LEU A 273 -5.77 15.72 1.91
C LEU A 273 -6.49 16.38 0.74
N LEU A 274 -7.10 15.60 -0.16
CA LEU A 274 -7.95 16.13 -1.23
C LEU A 274 -9.16 16.89 -0.69
N GLY A 275 -9.79 16.39 0.38
CA GLY A 275 -10.89 17.08 1.07
C GLY A 275 -10.46 18.42 1.66
N VAL A 276 -9.33 18.47 2.36
CA VAL A 276 -8.74 19.73 2.88
C VAL A 276 -8.38 20.67 1.73
N ALA A 277 -7.82 20.14 0.64
CA ALA A 277 -7.49 20.92 -0.55
C ALA A 277 -8.72 21.50 -1.25
N PHE A 278 -9.79 20.73 -1.31
CA PHE A 278 -11.08 21.17 -1.81
C PHE A 278 -11.65 22.30 -0.93
N LEU A 279 -11.69 22.14 0.40
CA LEU A 279 -12.18 23.17 1.33
C LEU A 279 -11.39 24.48 1.22
N HIS A 280 -10.05 24.41 1.16
CA HIS A 280 -9.22 25.60 0.97
C HIS A 280 -9.48 26.28 -0.37
N THR A 281 -9.75 25.51 -1.43
CA THR A 281 -10.06 26.06 -2.75
C THR A 281 -11.46 26.65 -2.78
N TRP A 282 -12.43 26.01 -2.13
CA TRP A 282 -13.81 26.49 -1.98
C TRP A 282 -13.87 27.85 -1.31
N ASN A 283 -13.10 28.04 -0.23
CA ASN A 283 -13.04 29.32 0.48
C ASN A 283 -12.46 30.46 -0.38
N LEU A 284 -11.66 30.14 -1.41
CA LEU A 284 -11.09 31.14 -2.32
C LEU A 284 -12.04 31.54 -3.44
N VAL A 285 -13.04 30.71 -3.77
CA VAL A 285 -14.04 31.02 -4.82
C VAL A 285 -14.80 32.31 -4.47
N GLY A 286 -14.95 32.63 -3.18
CA GLY A 286 -15.57 33.87 -2.72
C GLY A 286 -14.72 35.14 -2.93
N ASP A 287 -13.42 35.02 -3.20
CA ASP A 287 -12.53 36.16 -3.37
C ASP A 287 -12.41 36.54 -4.86
N GLN A 288 -13.03 37.64 -5.27
CA GLN A 288 -13.01 38.09 -6.66
C GLN A 288 -11.65 38.69 -7.10
N SER A 289 -10.69 38.86 -6.18
CA SER A 289 -9.42 39.55 -6.47
C SER A 289 -8.33 38.66 -7.09
N VAL A 290 -8.53 37.34 -7.13
CA VAL A 290 -7.50 36.38 -7.56
C VAL A 290 -7.96 35.57 -8.79
N SER A 291 -7.09 35.42 -9.79
CA SER A 291 -7.32 34.50 -10.91
C SER A 291 -7.19 33.04 -10.44
N HIS A 292 -8.32 32.42 -10.06
CA HIS A 292 -8.37 31.07 -9.48
C HIS A 292 -8.01 29.93 -10.45
N VAL A 293 -8.28 30.11 -11.75
CA VAL A 293 -8.19 29.03 -12.76
C VAL A 293 -6.80 28.39 -12.82
N LYS A 294 -5.73 29.20 -12.84
CA LYS A 294 -4.34 28.67 -12.92
C LYS A 294 -3.96 27.87 -11.68
N ARG A 295 -4.36 28.35 -10.51
CA ARG A 295 -4.07 27.69 -9.23
C ARG A 295 -4.81 26.35 -9.13
N THR A 296 -6.12 26.34 -9.44
CA THR A 296 -6.95 25.14 -9.40
C THR A 296 -6.47 24.11 -10.43
N LEU A 297 -6.14 24.54 -11.65
CA LEU A 297 -5.58 23.64 -12.67
C LEU A 297 -4.29 22.97 -12.19
N LEU A 298 -3.37 23.74 -11.60
CA LEU A 298 -2.12 23.18 -11.10
C LEU A 298 -2.31 22.27 -9.88
N GLN A 299 -3.29 22.55 -9.02
CA GLN A 299 -3.70 21.62 -7.95
C GLN A 299 -4.25 20.32 -8.52
N VAL A 300 -5.09 20.35 -9.56
CA VAL A 300 -5.59 19.13 -10.23
C VAL A 300 -4.44 18.34 -10.85
N VAL A 301 -3.51 19.00 -11.54
CA VAL A 301 -2.36 18.31 -12.15
C VAL A 301 -1.48 17.66 -11.07
N CYS A 302 -1.07 18.42 -10.05
CA CYS A 302 -0.15 17.92 -9.03
C CYS A 302 -0.79 16.95 -8.04
N LEU A 303 -2.07 17.12 -7.69
CA LEU A 303 -2.74 16.29 -6.68
C LEU A 303 -3.58 15.17 -7.27
N LEU A 304 -3.86 15.12 -8.59
CA LEU A 304 -4.62 14.03 -9.20
C LEU A 304 -3.84 13.34 -10.34
N VAL A 305 -3.36 14.10 -11.32
CA VAL A 305 -2.70 13.51 -12.51
C VAL A 305 -1.34 12.91 -12.15
N VAL A 306 -0.49 13.65 -11.42
CA VAL A 306 0.85 13.17 -11.01
C VAL A 306 0.74 11.90 -10.15
N PRO A 307 -0.14 11.82 -9.12
CA PRO A 307 -0.27 10.60 -8.33
C PRO A 307 -0.70 9.37 -9.12
N VAL A 308 -1.65 9.53 -10.06
CA VAL A 308 -2.10 8.42 -10.92
C VAL A 308 -0.96 7.93 -11.81
N LEU A 309 -0.21 8.84 -12.44
CA LEU A 309 0.94 8.47 -13.28
C LEU A 309 2.02 7.75 -12.49
N LEU A 310 2.34 8.23 -11.27
CA LEU A 310 3.33 7.60 -10.41
C LEU A 310 2.87 6.22 -9.93
N TYR A 311 1.60 6.07 -9.57
CA TYR A 311 1.05 4.77 -9.18
C TYR A 311 1.21 3.74 -10.30
N VAL A 312 0.83 4.08 -11.53
CA VAL A 312 1.02 3.22 -12.71
C VAL A 312 2.52 2.95 -12.96
N PHE A 313 3.37 3.97 -12.79
CA PHE A 313 4.82 3.83 -12.95
C PHE A 313 5.45 2.82 -11.97
N TRP A 314 5.01 2.80 -10.71
CA TRP A 314 5.50 1.81 -9.73
C TRP A 314 5.14 0.38 -10.12
N PHE A 315 3.94 0.15 -10.65
CA PHE A 315 3.56 -1.15 -11.19
C PHE A 315 4.30 -1.51 -12.48
N TYR A 316 4.60 -0.52 -13.32
CA TYR A 316 5.45 -0.71 -14.49
C TYR A 316 6.85 -1.18 -14.08
N LEU A 317 7.48 -0.56 -13.08
CA LEU A 317 8.75 -1.02 -12.53
C LEU A 317 8.64 -2.42 -11.93
N HIS A 318 7.61 -2.68 -11.11
CA HIS A 318 7.38 -3.99 -10.50
C HIS A 318 7.29 -5.12 -11.54
N LEU A 319 6.44 -4.97 -12.55
CA LEU A 319 6.25 -5.97 -13.62
C LEU A 319 7.45 -6.08 -14.57
N SER A 320 8.24 -5.00 -14.72
CA SER A 320 9.46 -5.02 -15.54
C SER A 320 10.62 -5.72 -14.82
N LEU A 321 10.71 -5.58 -13.49
CA LEU A 321 11.73 -6.21 -12.66
C LEU A 321 11.44 -7.69 -12.42
N LEU A 322 10.18 -8.03 -12.13
CA LEU A 322 9.74 -9.39 -11.83
C LEU A 322 9.36 -10.15 -13.10
N ASN A 323 10.38 -10.53 -13.86
CA ASN A 323 10.18 -11.16 -15.16
C ASN A 323 10.26 -12.70 -15.13
N ARG A 324 10.49 -13.35 -13.98
CA ARG A 324 10.56 -14.82 -13.86
C ARG A 324 9.32 -15.43 -13.20
N SER A 325 9.01 -16.68 -13.53
CA SER A 325 7.94 -17.47 -12.88
C SER A 325 8.17 -17.61 -11.39
N GLY A 326 7.10 -17.58 -10.59
CA GLY A 326 7.17 -17.60 -9.13
C GLY A 326 5.97 -18.24 -8.46
N PRO A 327 5.92 -18.28 -7.12
CA PRO A 327 4.96 -19.10 -6.38
C PRO A 327 3.48 -18.74 -6.64
N HIS A 328 3.22 -17.49 -7.03
CA HIS A 328 1.87 -16.97 -7.22
C HIS A 328 1.49 -16.79 -8.71
N ASP A 329 2.32 -17.29 -9.65
CA ASP A 329 2.01 -17.19 -11.07
C ASP A 329 0.76 -17.98 -11.47
N GLN A 330 0.49 -19.10 -10.78
CA GLN A 330 -0.66 -19.97 -11.00
C GLN A 330 -2.01 -19.24 -10.89
N LEU A 331 -2.08 -18.19 -10.06
CA LEU A 331 -3.28 -17.37 -9.86
C LEU A 331 -3.58 -16.44 -11.04
N MET A 332 -2.59 -16.19 -11.90
CA MET A 332 -2.71 -15.38 -13.12
C MET A 332 -3.20 -16.21 -14.31
N SER A 333 -3.62 -15.54 -15.37
CA SER A 333 -4.04 -16.10 -16.66
C SER A 333 -2.88 -16.86 -17.30
N SER A 334 -3.21 -17.88 -18.11
CA SER A 334 -2.22 -18.64 -18.89
C SER A 334 -1.40 -17.72 -19.79
N ALA A 335 -2.03 -16.67 -20.34
CA ALA A 335 -1.38 -15.64 -21.11
C ALA A 335 -0.33 -14.91 -20.25
N PHE A 336 -0.70 -14.38 -19.08
CA PHE A 336 0.24 -13.70 -18.18
C PHE A 336 1.39 -14.61 -17.77
N GLN A 337 1.11 -15.85 -17.38
CA GLN A 337 2.11 -16.85 -17.00
C GLN A 337 3.10 -17.14 -18.14
N ALA A 338 2.61 -17.28 -19.38
CA ALA A 338 3.45 -17.50 -20.55
C ALA A 338 4.38 -16.30 -20.85
N SER A 339 4.06 -15.10 -20.35
CA SER A 339 4.89 -13.92 -20.52
C SER A 339 6.06 -13.81 -19.51
N LEU A 340 6.09 -14.66 -18.48
CA LEU A 340 7.18 -14.73 -17.49
C LEU A 340 8.24 -15.74 -17.94
N GLN A 341 9.52 -15.48 -17.68
CA GLN A 341 10.64 -16.37 -17.95
C GLN A 341 10.66 -17.56 -16.98
N GLY A 342 10.62 -18.78 -17.49
CA GLY A 342 10.53 -20.00 -16.67
C GLY A 342 9.08 -20.42 -16.40
N GLY A 343 8.90 -21.54 -15.70
CA GLY A 343 7.57 -22.09 -15.41
C GLY A 343 6.79 -22.45 -16.67
N LEU A 344 5.58 -21.89 -16.83
CA LEU A 344 4.71 -22.18 -17.97
C LEU A 344 5.33 -21.81 -19.31
N SER A 345 6.10 -20.71 -19.39
CA SER A 345 6.74 -20.33 -20.65
C SER A 345 7.71 -21.40 -21.14
N ARG A 346 8.45 -22.08 -20.25
CA ARG A 346 9.34 -23.19 -20.63
C ARG A 346 8.57 -24.41 -21.18
N ILE A 347 7.35 -24.63 -20.71
CA ILE A 347 6.52 -25.79 -21.09
C ILE A 347 5.70 -25.50 -22.35
N THR A 348 5.24 -24.25 -22.52
CA THR A 348 4.40 -23.78 -23.64
C THR A 348 5.21 -23.15 -24.77
N GLN A 349 6.50 -22.92 -24.57
CA GLN A 349 7.42 -22.53 -25.63
C GLN A 349 7.28 -23.53 -26.79
N GLY A 350 6.95 -22.98 -27.97
CA GLY A 350 6.85 -23.64 -29.26
C GLY A 350 5.82 -24.73 -29.44
N GLN A 351 4.82 -24.78 -28.57
CA GLN A 351 3.62 -25.55 -28.91
C GLN A 351 2.99 -25.05 -30.22
N PRO A 352 2.34 -25.93 -30.99
CA PRO A 352 1.66 -25.51 -32.20
C PRO A 352 0.57 -24.47 -31.88
N LEU A 353 0.46 -23.45 -32.73
CA LEU A 353 -0.49 -22.35 -32.49
C LEU A 353 -1.93 -22.80 -32.76
N GLU A 354 -2.15 -23.49 -33.87
CA GLU A 354 -3.48 -23.90 -34.33
C GLU A 354 -3.83 -25.27 -33.80
N VAL A 355 -4.97 -25.37 -33.12
CA VAL A 355 -5.49 -26.64 -32.63
C VAL A 355 -6.12 -27.39 -33.80
N ALA A 356 -5.59 -28.58 -34.10
CA ALA A 356 -6.04 -29.42 -35.20
C ALA A 356 -6.74 -30.70 -34.74
N TYR A 357 -7.46 -31.38 -35.62
CA TYR A 357 -7.92 -32.75 -35.32
C TYR A 357 -6.71 -33.68 -35.09
N GLY A 358 -6.79 -34.53 -34.08
CA GLY A 358 -5.69 -35.38 -33.56
C GLY A 358 -4.81 -34.70 -32.52
N SER A 359 -5.05 -33.42 -32.22
CA SER A 359 -4.24 -32.67 -31.26
C SER A 359 -4.53 -33.11 -29.83
N GLN A 360 -3.46 -33.24 -29.05
CA GLN A 360 -3.51 -33.48 -27.60
C GLN A 360 -3.40 -32.13 -26.90
N VAL A 361 -4.38 -31.80 -26.05
CA VAL A 361 -4.52 -30.50 -25.40
C VAL A 361 -4.86 -30.62 -23.93
N THR A 362 -4.44 -29.65 -23.13
CA THR A 362 -4.98 -29.43 -21.78
C THR A 362 -5.95 -28.25 -21.81
N LEU A 363 -7.16 -28.47 -21.31
CA LEU A 363 -8.21 -27.45 -21.26
C LEU A 363 -8.24 -26.85 -19.85
N ARG A 364 -7.88 -25.58 -19.74
CA ARG A 364 -8.01 -24.81 -18.50
C ARG A 364 -9.27 -23.97 -18.56
N SER A 365 -9.92 -23.81 -17.41
CA SER A 365 -11.06 -22.92 -17.32
C SER A 365 -10.60 -21.46 -17.34
N SER A 366 -11.23 -20.66 -18.20
CA SER A 366 -11.09 -19.19 -18.24
C SER A 366 -11.96 -18.52 -17.16
N ALA A 367 -12.73 -19.30 -16.39
CA ALA A 367 -13.54 -18.78 -15.30
C ALA A 367 -12.69 -17.90 -14.37
N SER A 368 -13.23 -16.73 -14.00
CA SER A 368 -12.65 -15.83 -13.00
C SER A 368 -12.72 -16.39 -11.57
N GLN A 369 -12.74 -17.72 -11.41
CA GLN A 369 -12.66 -18.36 -10.10
C GLN A 369 -11.25 -18.22 -9.54
N LEU A 370 -11.19 -18.20 -8.20
CA LEU A 370 -9.98 -17.89 -7.43
C LEU A 370 -8.84 -18.90 -7.62
N ILE A 371 -9.15 -20.11 -8.10
CA ILE A 371 -8.20 -21.22 -8.24
C ILE A 371 -8.16 -21.65 -9.71
N PRO A 372 -6.97 -21.72 -10.35
CA PRO A 372 -6.85 -22.28 -11.69
C PRO A 372 -7.25 -23.75 -11.66
N CYS A 373 -7.97 -24.24 -12.68
CA CYS A 373 -8.26 -25.66 -12.77
C CYS A 373 -8.30 -26.13 -14.22
N TRP A 374 -7.90 -27.39 -14.42
CA TRP A 374 -7.87 -28.08 -15.70
C TRP A 374 -8.94 -29.16 -15.76
N LEU A 375 -9.55 -29.34 -16.93
CA LEU A 375 -10.47 -30.43 -17.18
C LEU A 375 -9.75 -31.76 -16.97
N HIS A 376 -10.23 -32.54 -16.03
CA HIS A 376 -9.54 -33.71 -15.51
C HIS A 376 -10.46 -34.94 -15.52
N SER A 377 -9.87 -36.12 -15.71
CA SER A 377 -10.59 -37.38 -15.51
C SER A 377 -9.66 -38.48 -15.03
N HIS A 378 -10.13 -39.30 -14.11
CA HIS A 378 -9.38 -40.40 -13.51
C HIS A 378 -10.24 -41.66 -13.47
N LYS A 379 -9.65 -42.84 -13.24
CA LYS A 379 -10.35 -44.15 -13.35
C LYS A 379 -11.52 -44.36 -12.38
N ALA A 380 -11.75 -43.46 -11.43
CA ALA A 380 -12.87 -43.58 -10.49
C ALA A 380 -14.19 -43.19 -11.17
N ASN A 381 -15.26 -43.87 -10.77
CA ASN A 381 -16.61 -43.64 -11.27
C ASN A 381 -17.44 -42.84 -10.26
N TYR A 382 -18.47 -42.13 -10.72
CA TYR A 382 -19.45 -41.53 -9.82
C TYR A 382 -20.13 -42.61 -8.97
N PRO A 383 -20.50 -42.34 -7.71
CA PRO A 383 -21.21 -43.32 -6.89
C PRO A 383 -22.60 -43.59 -7.46
N VAL A 384 -23.11 -44.83 -7.36
CA VAL A 384 -24.42 -45.21 -7.93
C VAL A 384 -25.57 -44.32 -7.40
N ARG A 385 -25.47 -43.90 -6.13
CA ARG A 385 -26.36 -42.92 -5.52
C ARG A 385 -25.52 -41.85 -4.84
N TYR A 386 -25.91 -40.60 -4.99
CA TYR A 386 -25.33 -39.49 -4.22
C TYR A 386 -25.89 -39.49 -2.79
N GLU A 387 -25.27 -38.71 -1.90
CA GLU A 387 -25.66 -38.59 -0.48
C GLU A 387 -27.13 -38.20 -0.29
N ASN A 388 -27.69 -37.42 -1.22
CA ASN A 388 -29.08 -36.98 -1.19
C ASN A 388 -30.08 -38.03 -1.72
N GLY A 389 -29.63 -39.28 -1.96
CA GLY A 389 -30.46 -40.38 -2.46
C GLY A 389 -30.76 -40.35 -3.97
N ARG A 390 -30.33 -39.31 -4.69
CA ARG A 390 -30.45 -39.20 -6.15
C ARG A 390 -29.55 -40.22 -6.85
N GLY A 391 -30.03 -40.81 -7.95
CA GLY A 391 -29.25 -41.74 -8.77
C GLY A 391 -28.23 -41.03 -9.66
N SER A 392 -27.07 -41.65 -9.86
CA SER A 392 -26.03 -41.23 -10.81
C SER A 392 -25.95 -42.20 -11.98
N SER A 393 -25.24 -41.80 -13.03
CA SER A 393 -24.90 -42.63 -14.18
C SER A 393 -23.88 -43.75 -13.90
N HIS A 394 -23.17 -43.67 -12.77
CA HIS A 394 -22.05 -44.54 -12.42
C HIS A 394 -20.92 -44.58 -13.48
N GLN A 395 -20.82 -43.55 -14.32
CA GLN A 395 -19.77 -43.40 -15.33
C GLN A 395 -18.48 -42.82 -14.73
N GLN A 396 -17.42 -42.75 -15.55
CA GLN A 396 -16.13 -42.21 -15.13
C GLN A 396 -16.28 -40.74 -14.74
N GLN A 397 -15.68 -40.34 -13.62
CA GLN A 397 -15.74 -38.97 -13.12
C GLN A 397 -15.00 -38.01 -14.06
N VAL A 398 -15.59 -36.85 -14.31
CA VAL A 398 -14.93 -35.71 -14.95
C VAL A 398 -15.03 -34.52 -14.01
N THR A 399 -13.89 -33.95 -13.69
CA THR A 399 -13.75 -32.92 -12.65
C THR A 399 -12.86 -31.79 -13.17
N CYS A 400 -12.67 -30.76 -12.34
CA CYS A 400 -11.63 -29.77 -12.58
C CYS A 400 -10.58 -29.87 -11.48
N TYR A 401 -9.34 -30.21 -11.87
CA TYR A 401 -8.24 -30.42 -10.95
C TYR A 401 -7.34 -29.18 -10.90
N PRO A 402 -6.94 -28.69 -9.71
CA PRO A 402 -6.20 -27.43 -9.59
C PRO A 402 -4.68 -27.57 -9.77
N PHE A 403 -4.18 -28.75 -10.16
CA PHE A 403 -2.76 -28.96 -10.46
C PHE A 403 -2.57 -29.59 -11.84
N LYS A 404 -1.35 -29.48 -12.36
CA LYS A 404 -0.96 -30.11 -13.62
C LYS A 404 -0.76 -31.61 -13.41
N ASP A 405 -1.44 -32.40 -14.22
CA ASP A 405 -1.42 -33.86 -14.18
C ASP A 405 -1.51 -34.43 -15.61
N VAL A 406 -1.01 -35.64 -15.80
CA VAL A 406 -1.10 -36.37 -17.07
C VAL A 406 -2.56 -36.72 -17.41
N ASN A 407 -3.42 -36.84 -16.40
CA ASN A 407 -4.86 -37.01 -16.53
C ASN A 407 -5.61 -35.72 -16.94
N ASN A 408 -4.90 -34.62 -17.22
CA ASN A 408 -5.49 -33.39 -17.74
C ASN A 408 -5.50 -33.34 -19.28
N TRP A 409 -4.88 -34.32 -19.95
CA TRP A 409 -4.74 -34.33 -21.40
C TRP A 409 -5.96 -34.91 -22.11
N TRP A 410 -6.43 -34.20 -23.13
CA TRP A 410 -7.55 -34.55 -23.98
C TRP A 410 -7.15 -34.53 -25.45
N ILE A 411 -7.69 -35.44 -26.24
CA ILE A 411 -7.45 -35.54 -27.68
C ILE A 411 -8.67 -35.03 -28.42
N ILE A 412 -8.47 -34.09 -29.34
CA ILE A 412 -9.54 -33.55 -30.17
C ILE A 412 -9.72 -34.44 -31.39
N LYS A 413 -10.84 -35.15 -31.44
CA LYS A 413 -11.14 -36.14 -32.47
C LYS A 413 -12.27 -35.68 -33.38
N HIS A 414 -12.15 -35.99 -34.68
CA HIS A 414 -13.23 -35.78 -35.63
C HIS A 414 -14.30 -36.90 -35.50
N PRO A 415 -15.61 -36.59 -35.40
CA PRO A 415 -16.66 -37.59 -35.19
C PRO A 415 -16.72 -38.70 -36.24
N GLY A 416 -16.42 -38.37 -37.50
CA GLY A 416 -16.47 -39.30 -38.64
C GLY A 416 -15.20 -40.11 -38.88
N ARG A 417 -14.19 -40.04 -38.01
CA ARG A 417 -12.91 -40.74 -38.19
C ARG A 417 -12.56 -41.60 -36.98
N GLN A 418 -11.82 -42.68 -37.19
CA GLN A 418 -11.39 -43.57 -36.10
C GLN A 418 -10.01 -43.20 -35.54
N GLU A 419 -9.16 -42.58 -36.36
CA GLU A 419 -7.79 -42.20 -36.01
C GLU A 419 -7.75 -41.12 -34.91
N LEU A 420 -6.72 -41.19 -34.06
CA LEU A 420 -6.43 -40.27 -32.95
C LEU A 420 -5.17 -39.43 -33.18
N VAL A 421 -4.60 -39.50 -34.38
CA VAL A 421 -3.35 -38.86 -34.80
C VAL A 421 -3.67 -37.62 -35.66
N VAL A 422 -2.75 -36.67 -35.69
CA VAL A 422 -2.89 -35.44 -36.48
C VAL A 422 -2.71 -35.70 -37.97
N ASP A 423 -3.58 -35.09 -38.78
CA ASP A 423 -3.49 -35.13 -40.25
C ASP A 423 -2.18 -34.51 -40.76
N THR A 424 -1.66 -35.02 -41.88
CA THR A 424 -0.55 -34.40 -42.62
C THR A 424 -1.06 -33.94 -44.00
N PRO A 425 -1.28 -32.63 -44.23
CA PRO A 425 -1.07 -31.48 -43.34
C PRO A 425 -2.15 -31.33 -42.23
N PRO A 426 -1.84 -30.67 -41.10
CA PRO A 426 -2.77 -30.51 -39.99
C PRO A 426 -4.04 -29.77 -40.41
N ARG A 427 -5.21 -30.34 -40.07
CA ARG A 427 -6.50 -29.70 -40.32
C ARG A 427 -6.97 -28.93 -39.06
N PRO A 428 -6.95 -27.59 -39.06
CA PRO A 428 -7.33 -26.79 -37.91
C PRO A 428 -8.83 -26.89 -37.61
N VAL A 429 -9.19 -26.86 -36.32
CA VAL A 429 -10.57 -26.81 -35.84
C VAL A 429 -11.07 -25.37 -35.89
N ARG A 430 -12.26 -25.18 -36.46
CA ARG A 430 -12.87 -23.85 -36.65
C ARG A 430 -14.09 -23.65 -35.77
N HIS A 431 -14.48 -22.40 -35.61
CA HIS A 431 -15.75 -22.06 -34.98
C HIS A 431 -16.92 -22.77 -35.66
N GLY A 432 -17.76 -23.43 -34.86
CA GLY A 432 -18.94 -24.15 -35.31
C GLY A 432 -18.70 -25.63 -35.63
N ASP A 433 -17.45 -26.08 -35.66
CA ASP A 433 -17.12 -27.49 -35.87
C ASP A 433 -17.62 -28.36 -34.71
N VAL A 434 -18.00 -29.60 -35.04
CA VAL A 434 -18.39 -30.63 -34.07
C VAL A 434 -17.22 -31.58 -33.85
N ILE A 435 -16.83 -31.73 -32.58
CA ILE A 435 -15.69 -32.53 -32.14
C ILE A 435 -16.12 -33.60 -31.13
N GLN A 436 -15.25 -34.57 -30.94
CA GLN A 436 -15.25 -35.50 -29.81
C GLN A 436 -13.99 -35.23 -28.97
N LEU A 437 -14.14 -35.13 -27.65
CA LEU A 437 -13.02 -35.03 -26.73
C LEU A 437 -12.76 -36.40 -26.11
N VAL A 438 -11.57 -36.94 -26.32
CA VAL A 438 -11.16 -38.25 -25.80
C VAL A 438 -10.13 -38.04 -24.69
N HIS A 439 -10.36 -38.61 -23.52
CA HIS A 439 -9.39 -38.51 -22.42
C HIS A 439 -8.10 -39.28 -22.77
N GLY A 440 -6.94 -38.65 -22.62
CA GLY A 440 -5.65 -39.17 -23.08
C GLY A 440 -5.28 -40.52 -22.48
N MET A 441 -5.45 -40.67 -21.16
CA MET A 441 -5.06 -41.88 -20.43
C MET A 441 -6.11 -42.99 -20.47
N THR A 442 -7.39 -42.66 -20.25
CA THR A 442 -8.46 -43.69 -20.17
C THR A 442 -9.15 -43.94 -21.49
N SER A 443 -8.86 -43.15 -22.53
CA SER A 443 -9.50 -43.22 -23.86
C SER A 443 -11.02 -43.16 -23.83
N ARG A 444 -11.62 -42.60 -22.76
CA ARG A 444 -13.06 -42.40 -22.64
C ARG A 444 -13.47 -41.07 -23.28
N PHE A 445 -14.67 -41.06 -23.85
CA PHE A 445 -15.22 -39.85 -24.47
C PHE A 445 -15.86 -38.95 -23.42
N LEU A 446 -15.61 -37.64 -23.52
CA LEU A 446 -16.36 -36.65 -22.75
C LEU A 446 -17.83 -36.68 -23.17
N ASN A 447 -18.70 -36.91 -22.19
CA ASN A 447 -20.11 -37.17 -22.39
C ASN A 447 -20.94 -36.32 -21.42
N SER A 448 -22.11 -35.89 -21.86
CA SER A 448 -23.13 -35.33 -20.97
C SER A 448 -24.49 -35.91 -21.33
N HIS A 449 -25.38 -36.00 -20.37
CA HIS A 449 -26.63 -36.73 -20.50
C HIS A 449 -27.64 -36.19 -19.49
N ASP A 450 -28.90 -36.63 -19.60
CA ASP A 450 -30.00 -36.09 -18.78
C ASP A 450 -30.04 -36.71 -17.36
N VAL A 451 -28.92 -36.61 -16.66
CA VAL A 451 -28.77 -36.94 -15.24
C VAL A 451 -28.35 -35.67 -14.52
N ALA A 452 -28.94 -35.40 -13.36
CA ALA A 452 -28.63 -34.21 -12.60
C ALA A 452 -27.22 -34.28 -11.97
N ALA A 453 -26.47 -33.19 -12.02
CA ALA A 453 -25.13 -33.13 -11.44
C ALA A 453 -25.13 -33.36 -9.91
N PRO A 454 -24.03 -33.90 -9.34
CA PRO A 454 -23.97 -34.34 -7.96
C PRO A 454 -24.25 -33.21 -6.95
N MET A 455 -23.60 -32.06 -7.09
CA MET A 455 -23.79 -30.91 -6.18
C MET A 455 -24.81 -29.93 -6.75
N SER A 456 -24.89 -29.80 -8.07
CA SER A 456 -25.74 -28.82 -8.76
C SER A 456 -26.94 -29.47 -9.48
N PRO A 457 -28.06 -29.77 -8.80
CA PRO A 457 -29.18 -30.53 -9.38
C PRO A 457 -29.85 -29.86 -10.58
N HIS A 458 -29.66 -28.55 -10.76
CA HIS A 458 -30.23 -27.79 -11.87
C HIS A 458 -29.44 -27.95 -13.19
N ALA A 459 -28.25 -28.53 -13.15
CA ALA A 459 -27.38 -28.76 -14.30
C ALA A 459 -27.21 -30.25 -14.58
N GLN A 460 -26.72 -30.58 -15.79
CA GLN A 460 -26.49 -31.95 -16.24
C GLN A 460 -25.11 -32.45 -15.79
N GLU A 461 -25.04 -33.73 -15.41
CA GLU A 461 -23.81 -34.45 -15.10
C GLU A 461 -22.93 -34.52 -16.37
N VAL A 462 -21.63 -34.31 -16.18
CA VAL A 462 -20.59 -34.49 -17.20
C VAL A 462 -19.71 -35.65 -16.77
N SER A 463 -19.50 -36.60 -17.67
CA SER A 463 -18.86 -37.88 -17.36
C SER A 463 -17.97 -38.35 -18.51
N GLY A 464 -17.07 -39.29 -18.22
CA GLY A 464 -16.38 -40.08 -19.23
C GLY A 464 -17.23 -41.30 -19.56
N TYR A 465 -17.69 -41.42 -20.80
CA TYR A 465 -18.61 -42.49 -21.20
C TYR A 465 -17.98 -43.87 -20.98
N VAL A 466 -18.67 -44.71 -20.21
CA VAL A 466 -18.35 -46.12 -20.03
C VAL A 466 -19.52 -46.94 -20.54
N ASP A 467 -19.25 -47.78 -21.53
CA ASP A 467 -20.25 -48.70 -22.06
C ASP A 467 -20.43 -49.87 -21.09
N PHE A 468 -21.49 -49.80 -20.30
CA PHE A 468 -21.90 -50.88 -19.39
C PHE A 468 -22.88 -51.87 -20.06
N ASN A 469 -23.01 -51.84 -21.39
CA ASN A 469 -24.00 -52.64 -22.13
C ASN A 469 -25.46 -52.32 -21.68
N VAL A 470 -25.68 -51.05 -21.29
CA VAL A 470 -26.98 -50.49 -20.87
C VAL A 470 -27.51 -49.61 -21.99
N SER A 471 -28.84 -49.51 -22.13
CA SER A 471 -29.58 -48.82 -23.21
C SER A 471 -29.33 -47.30 -23.37
N MET A 472 -28.32 -46.71 -22.73
CA MET A 472 -27.96 -45.31 -22.90
C MET A 472 -26.85 -45.15 -23.96
N PRO A 473 -27.18 -44.67 -25.17
CA PRO A 473 -26.17 -44.40 -26.19
C PRO A 473 -25.26 -43.25 -25.75
N ALA A 474 -24.00 -43.29 -26.20
CA ALA A 474 -23.06 -42.20 -25.97
C ALA A 474 -23.55 -40.90 -26.63
N GLN A 475 -23.57 -39.81 -25.86
CA GLN A 475 -23.83 -38.45 -26.31
C GLN A 475 -22.53 -37.65 -26.15
N ASN A 476 -21.60 -37.88 -27.06
CA ASN A 476 -20.21 -37.41 -26.95
C ASN A 476 -19.83 -36.31 -27.95
N LEU A 477 -20.82 -35.68 -28.58
CA LEU A 477 -20.62 -34.66 -29.59
C LEU A 477 -20.68 -33.26 -28.98
N TRP A 478 -19.62 -32.48 -29.18
CA TRP A 478 -19.47 -31.12 -28.68
C TRP A 478 -19.21 -30.17 -29.84
N LYS A 479 -19.99 -29.09 -29.93
CA LYS A 479 -19.78 -28.02 -30.89
C LYS A 479 -18.87 -26.95 -30.27
N VAL A 480 -17.86 -26.55 -31.03
CA VAL A 480 -16.86 -25.54 -30.62
C VAL A 480 -17.39 -24.14 -30.91
N ASP A 481 -17.56 -23.33 -29.87
CA ASP A 481 -17.99 -21.93 -29.98
C ASP A 481 -16.87 -21.00 -29.49
N ILE A 482 -16.24 -20.22 -30.40
CA ILE A 482 -15.12 -19.35 -30.08
C ILE A 482 -15.68 -17.96 -29.75
N SER A 483 -15.57 -17.56 -28.48
CA SER A 483 -16.18 -16.33 -27.97
C SER A 483 -15.46 -15.07 -28.48
N ASN A 484 -14.12 -15.11 -28.59
CA ASN A 484 -13.29 -13.97 -29.00
C ASN A 484 -12.95 -13.95 -30.51
N ARG A 485 -13.82 -14.54 -31.34
CA ARG A 485 -13.61 -14.68 -32.79
C ARG A 485 -13.39 -13.36 -33.54
N GLU A 486 -14.00 -12.27 -33.06
CA GLU A 486 -13.94 -10.95 -33.71
C GLU A 486 -12.58 -10.25 -33.48
N ALA A 487 -11.90 -10.57 -32.37
CA ALA A 487 -10.64 -9.94 -32.01
C ALA A 487 -9.40 -10.69 -32.54
N GLU A 488 -9.48 -12.02 -32.69
CA GLU A 488 -8.32 -12.88 -32.98
C GLU A 488 -8.45 -13.64 -34.32
N SER A 489 -9.36 -14.61 -34.39
CA SER A 489 -9.59 -15.46 -35.58
C SER A 489 -10.76 -16.42 -35.36
N GLU A 490 -11.32 -16.96 -36.44
CA GLU A 490 -12.27 -18.09 -36.42
C GLU A 490 -11.60 -19.45 -36.22
N VAL A 491 -10.26 -19.51 -36.25
CA VAL A 491 -9.47 -20.72 -35.99
C VAL A 491 -9.20 -20.86 -34.49
N TRP A 492 -9.34 -22.06 -33.94
CA TRP A 492 -9.03 -22.33 -32.55
C TRP A 492 -7.51 -22.29 -32.32
N LYS A 493 -7.05 -21.28 -31.57
CA LYS A 493 -5.64 -21.08 -31.22
C LYS A 493 -5.36 -21.35 -29.74
N THR A 494 -4.17 -21.86 -29.46
CA THR A 494 -3.69 -22.11 -28.09
C THR A 494 -3.51 -20.82 -27.30
N ILE A 495 -3.87 -20.78 -26.02
CA ILE A 495 -3.84 -19.67 -25.04
C ILE A 495 -4.69 -18.44 -25.41
N LEU A 496 -4.79 -18.10 -26.70
CA LEU A 496 -5.46 -16.90 -27.21
C LEU A 496 -6.97 -17.10 -27.33
N SER A 497 -7.43 -18.23 -27.84
CA SER A 497 -8.87 -18.45 -28.06
C SER A 497 -9.58 -18.84 -26.77
N GLU A 498 -10.66 -18.13 -26.46
CA GLU A 498 -11.62 -18.54 -25.43
C GLU A 498 -12.76 -19.30 -26.08
N VAL A 499 -12.94 -20.55 -25.66
CA VAL A 499 -13.84 -21.50 -26.30
C VAL A 499 -14.91 -21.98 -25.33
N ARG A 500 -16.14 -22.05 -25.81
CA ARG A 500 -17.29 -22.69 -25.17
C ARG A 500 -17.54 -24.01 -25.87
N LEU A 501 -17.70 -25.07 -25.09
CA LEU A 501 -18.03 -26.40 -25.60
C LEU A 501 -19.53 -26.62 -25.41
N VAL A 502 -20.28 -26.66 -26.52
CA VAL A 502 -21.74 -26.80 -26.52
C VAL A 502 -22.11 -28.23 -26.85
N HIS A 503 -22.74 -28.93 -25.92
CA HIS A 503 -23.21 -30.29 -26.13
C HIS A 503 -24.30 -30.33 -27.22
N VAL A 504 -24.11 -31.13 -28.26
CA VAL A 504 -24.97 -31.10 -29.46
C VAL A 504 -26.39 -31.58 -29.14
N ASN A 505 -26.53 -32.63 -28.34
CA ASN A 505 -27.83 -33.25 -28.08
C ASN A 505 -28.71 -32.41 -27.14
N THR A 506 -28.13 -31.79 -26.11
CA THR A 506 -28.89 -31.06 -25.09
C THR A 506 -28.76 -29.54 -25.19
N SER A 507 -27.92 -29.01 -26.08
CA SER A 507 -27.54 -27.60 -26.21
C SER A 507 -26.94 -26.97 -24.93
N ALA A 508 -26.53 -27.81 -23.97
CA ALA A 508 -25.93 -27.38 -22.72
C ALA A 508 -24.44 -27.02 -22.93
N VAL A 509 -23.95 -26.02 -22.22
CA VAL A 509 -22.55 -25.57 -22.30
C VAL A 509 -21.76 -26.13 -21.14
N LEU A 510 -20.57 -26.65 -21.42
CA LEU A 510 -19.62 -27.12 -20.41
C LEU A 510 -19.15 -25.95 -19.54
N LYS A 511 -19.34 -26.07 -18.22
CA LYS A 511 -19.13 -24.99 -17.24
C LYS A 511 -18.57 -25.56 -15.93
N LEU A 512 -17.88 -24.72 -15.18
CA LEU A 512 -17.60 -24.98 -13.77
C LEU A 512 -18.76 -24.55 -12.87
N SER A 513 -19.17 -25.46 -11.99
CA SER A 513 -20.16 -25.17 -10.96
C SER A 513 -19.60 -24.23 -9.86
N GLY A 514 -18.32 -24.40 -9.52
CA GLY A 514 -17.65 -23.65 -8.44
C GLY A 514 -17.75 -24.29 -7.07
N VAL A 515 -18.44 -25.42 -6.96
CA VAL A 515 -18.54 -26.24 -5.75
C VAL A 515 -17.54 -27.40 -5.83
N SER A 516 -16.92 -27.75 -4.70
CA SER A 516 -16.08 -28.95 -4.59
C SER A 516 -16.93 -30.19 -4.37
N LEU A 517 -16.51 -31.30 -4.98
CA LEU A 517 -17.10 -32.61 -4.76
C LEU A 517 -16.76 -33.13 -3.35
N PRO A 518 -17.55 -34.06 -2.79
CA PRO A 518 -17.23 -34.71 -1.52
C PRO A 518 -15.98 -35.62 -1.61
N GLU A 519 -15.70 -36.37 -0.55
CA GLU A 519 -14.50 -37.22 -0.45
C GLU A 519 -14.38 -38.26 -1.57
N TRP A 520 -15.50 -38.79 -2.07
CA TRP A 520 -15.52 -39.73 -3.20
C TRP A 520 -15.03 -39.11 -4.52
N GLY A 521 -15.06 -37.79 -4.64
CA GLY A 521 -14.55 -37.00 -5.76
C GLY A 521 -13.25 -36.27 -5.43
N PHE A 522 -12.53 -36.72 -4.39
CA PHE A 522 -11.22 -36.20 -3.95
C PHE A 522 -11.20 -34.69 -3.67
N ARG A 523 -12.35 -34.09 -3.31
CA ARG A 523 -12.50 -32.64 -3.10
C ARG A 523 -12.14 -31.79 -4.32
N GLN A 524 -12.19 -32.37 -5.52
CA GLN A 524 -11.98 -31.66 -6.80
C GLN A 524 -13.21 -30.83 -7.17
N LEU A 525 -13.06 -29.87 -8.08
CA LEU A 525 -14.17 -28.99 -8.48
C LEU A 525 -15.14 -29.70 -9.44
N GLU A 526 -16.44 -29.43 -9.26
CA GLU A 526 -17.51 -29.99 -10.08
C GLU A 526 -17.57 -29.32 -11.47
N VAL A 527 -17.55 -30.15 -12.52
CA VAL A 527 -17.79 -29.78 -13.92
C VAL A 527 -19.21 -30.18 -14.30
N VAL A 528 -19.98 -29.26 -14.89
CA VAL A 528 -21.40 -29.46 -15.22
C VAL A 528 -21.70 -28.97 -16.63
N ALA A 529 -22.81 -29.41 -17.20
CA ALA A 529 -23.35 -28.85 -18.44
C ALA A 529 -24.68 -28.12 -18.17
N GLU A 530 -24.73 -26.83 -18.50
CA GLU A 530 -25.89 -25.96 -18.22
C GLU A 530 -26.46 -25.32 -19.49
N LYS A 531 -27.80 -25.21 -19.60
CA LYS A 531 -28.44 -24.60 -20.78
C LYS A 531 -28.13 -23.11 -20.90
N LEU A 532 -27.79 -22.69 -22.11
CA LEU A 532 -27.26 -21.36 -22.47
C LEU A 532 -28.09 -20.16 -21.96
N PHE A 533 -29.41 -20.27 -21.91
CA PHE A 533 -30.31 -19.20 -21.45
C PHE A 533 -30.15 -18.82 -19.97
N LYS A 534 -29.65 -19.72 -19.11
CA LYS A 534 -29.36 -19.45 -17.69
C LYS A 534 -27.89 -19.13 -17.43
N ALA A 535 -27.03 -19.44 -18.40
CA ALA A 535 -25.60 -19.33 -18.27
C ALA A 535 -25.14 -17.93 -18.73
N HIS A 536 -25.19 -16.95 -17.83
CA HIS A 536 -24.48 -15.67 -17.98
C HIS A 536 -23.28 -15.67 -17.03
N GLY A 537 -22.06 -15.54 -17.57
CA GLY A 537 -20.86 -15.41 -16.75
C GLY A 537 -19.56 -15.81 -17.46
N SER A 538 -18.44 -15.33 -16.93
CA SER A 538 -17.06 -15.67 -17.33
C SER A 538 -16.70 -17.14 -17.15
N SER A 539 -17.50 -17.93 -16.41
CA SER A 539 -17.22 -19.34 -16.08
C SER A 539 -17.52 -20.36 -17.19
N LEU A 540 -17.91 -19.88 -18.36
CA LEU A 540 -18.25 -20.70 -19.54
C LEU A 540 -17.05 -20.91 -20.47
N GLY A 541 -16.03 -20.05 -20.38
CA GLY A 541 -14.87 -20.10 -21.26
C GLY A 541 -13.85 -21.13 -20.82
N TRP A 542 -13.29 -21.84 -21.80
CA TRP A 542 -12.15 -22.72 -21.67
C TRP A 542 -11.04 -22.23 -22.61
N ASN A 543 -9.79 -22.35 -22.19
CA ASN A 543 -8.63 -22.08 -23.02
C ASN A 543 -7.73 -23.32 -23.09
N VAL A 544 -7.05 -23.47 -24.23
CA VAL A 544 -6.04 -24.52 -24.38
C VAL A 544 -4.72 -23.97 -23.85
N GLU A 545 -4.20 -24.56 -22.78
CA GLU A 545 -2.94 -24.10 -22.17
C GLU A 545 -1.73 -24.79 -22.81
N GLU A 546 -1.72 -26.13 -22.78
CA GLU A 546 -0.68 -26.96 -23.38
C GLU A 546 -1.23 -27.69 -24.59
N HIS A 547 -0.44 -27.79 -25.65
CA HIS A 547 -0.83 -28.37 -26.92
C HIS A 547 0.30 -29.13 -27.59
N ARG A 548 -0.01 -30.29 -28.16
CA ARG A 548 0.90 -31.16 -28.92
C ARG A 548 0.16 -31.80 -30.08
N TYR A 549 0.86 -32.01 -31.19
CA TYR A 549 0.34 -32.86 -32.26
C TYR A 549 0.61 -34.33 -31.90
N GLY A 550 -0.45 -35.12 -31.74
CA GLY A 550 -0.32 -36.55 -31.48
C GLY A 550 0.20 -37.28 -32.72
N THR A 551 1.29 -38.04 -32.56
CA THR A 551 1.92 -38.84 -33.62
C THR A 551 1.65 -40.34 -33.48
N SER A 552 1.45 -40.84 -32.27
CA SER A 552 1.33 -42.28 -32.00
C SER A 552 -0.11 -42.76 -31.79
N GLN A 553 -0.48 -43.86 -32.45
CA GLN A 553 -1.78 -44.51 -32.28
C GLN A 553 -1.81 -45.46 -31.08
N GLU A 554 -0.68 -46.08 -30.71
CA GLU A 554 -0.65 -47.07 -29.63
C GLU A 554 -0.78 -46.44 -28.23
N PRO A 555 -1.57 -47.04 -27.31
CA PRO A 555 -1.75 -46.50 -25.96
C PRO A 555 -0.45 -46.34 -25.17
N LYS A 556 0.47 -47.31 -25.25
CA LYS A 556 1.74 -47.29 -24.48
C LYS A 556 2.70 -46.19 -24.97
N GLU A 557 2.80 -46.02 -26.28
CA GLU A 557 3.61 -44.96 -26.89
C GLU A 557 3.00 -43.59 -26.63
N ARG A 558 1.67 -43.49 -26.68
CA ARG A 558 0.94 -42.27 -26.30
C ARG A 558 1.15 -41.91 -24.84
N GLU A 559 1.10 -42.86 -23.92
CA GLU A 559 1.43 -42.65 -22.50
C GLU A 559 2.86 -42.12 -22.36
N ALA A 560 3.83 -42.72 -23.06
CA ALA A 560 5.22 -42.25 -23.06
C ALA A 560 5.38 -40.83 -23.67
N GLU A 561 4.64 -40.52 -24.75
CA GLU A 561 4.58 -39.18 -25.36
C GLU A 561 4.03 -38.14 -24.37
N LEU A 562 2.95 -38.48 -23.65
CA LEU A 562 2.33 -37.61 -22.64
C LEU A 562 3.29 -37.33 -21.46
N HIS A 563 4.17 -38.28 -21.14
CA HIS A 563 5.20 -38.11 -20.11
C HIS A 563 6.43 -37.33 -20.58
N SER A 564 6.64 -37.13 -21.89
CA SER A 564 7.81 -36.43 -22.43
C SER A 564 7.68 -34.90 -22.35
N PRO A 565 8.78 -34.12 -22.20
CA PRO A 565 8.72 -32.65 -22.19
C PRO A 565 8.58 -32.05 -23.61
N THR A 566 7.81 -30.97 -23.74
CA THR A 566 7.64 -30.19 -24.99
C THR A 566 8.82 -29.25 -25.21
N HIS A 567 9.41 -29.26 -26.40
CA HIS A 567 10.58 -28.43 -26.75
C HIS A 567 10.46 -27.88 -28.18
N ILE A 568 9.92 -26.68 -28.36
CA ILE A 568 10.12 -25.82 -29.55
C ILE A 568 10.04 -24.35 -29.05
N ASP A 569 10.32 -23.29 -29.82
CA ASP A 569 10.31 -21.88 -29.35
C ASP A 569 9.22 -21.01 -30.02
N VAL A 570 8.44 -20.24 -29.24
CA VAL A 570 7.66 -19.05 -29.69
C VAL A 570 7.55 -18.03 -28.54
N ASP A 571 7.92 -16.78 -28.80
CA ASP A 571 7.76 -15.65 -27.88
C ASP A 571 6.34 -15.05 -27.98
N ARG A 572 5.62 -14.94 -26.85
CA ARG A 572 4.31 -14.26 -26.77
C ARG A 572 4.41 -13.04 -25.86
N LYS A 573 4.21 -11.84 -26.44
CA LYS A 573 4.27 -10.56 -25.72
C LYS A 573 2.86 -10.04 -25.45
N ILE A 574 2.51 -9.90 -24.18
CA ILE A 574 1.24 -9.27 -23.72
C ILE A 574 1.50 -7.80 -23.39
N SER A 575 0.49 -6.95 -23.61
CA SER A 575 0.55 -5.54 -23.28
C SER A 575 0.68 -5.31 -21.76
N PHE A 576 1.38 -4.23 -21.38
CA PHE A 576 1.49 -3.83 -19.97
C PHE A 576 0.11 -3.59 -19.33
N TRP A 577 -0.83 -2.97 -20.05
CA TRP A 577 -2.15 -2.66 -19.51
C TRP A 577 -2.97 -3.89 -19.16
N ALA A 578 -2.90 -4.95 -19.98
CA ALA A 578 -3.55 -6.22 -19.65
C ALA A 578 -2.95 -6.82 -18.37
N LYS A 579 -1.61 -6.86 -18.27
CA LYS A 579 -0.92 -7.33 -17.05
C LYS A 579 -1.26 -6.51 -15.81
N PHE A 580 -1.30 -5.19 -15.96
CA PHE A 580 -1.61 -4.27 -14.88
C PHE A 580 -3.04 -4.44 -14.36
N LEU A 581 -4.04 -4.43 -15.25
CA LEU A 581 -5.44 -4.58 -14.86
C LEU A 581 -5.72 -5.95 -14.24
N GLU A 582 -5.12 -7.00 -14.79
CA GLU A 582 -5.23 -8.35 -14.25
C GLU A 582 -4.63 -8.43 -12.84
N LEU A 583 -3.42 -7.90 -12.63
CA LEU A 583 -2.77 -7.87 -11.33
C LEU A 583 -3.60 -7.08 -10.30
N GLN A 584 -4.10 -5.90 -10.68
CA GLN A 584 -4.95 -5.06 -9.81
C GLN A 584 -6.21 -5.80 -9.35
N TRP A 585 -6.90 -6.45 -10.27
CA TRP A 585 -8.08 -7.24 -9.94
C TRP A 585 -7.74 -8.38 -8.98
N LYS A 586 -6.64 -9.10 -9.23
CA LYS A 586 -6.22 -10.22 -8.37
C LYS A 586 -5.80 -9.77 -6.97
N MET A 587 -5.09 -8.64 -6.85
CA MET A 587 -4.75 -8.06 -5.54
C MET A 587 -5.99 -7.67 -4.71
N LEU A 588 -7.09 -7.29 -5.35
CA LEU A 588 -8.34 -6.93 -4.67
C LEU A 588 -9.27 -8.13 -4.41
N ALA A 589 -9.28 -9.11 -5.32
CA ALA A 589 -10.22 -10.23 -5.29
C ALA A 589 -9.70 -11.46 -4.54
N VAL A 590 -8.38 -11.69 -4.52
CA VAL A 590 -7.80 -12.85 -3.83
C VAL A 590 -7.88 -12.61 -2.32
N LYS A 591 -8.75 -13.38 -1.66
CA LYS A 591 -8.76 -13.51 -0.20
C LYS A 591 -7.96 -14.76 0.14
N GLN A 592 -6.82 -14.62 0.81
CA GLN A 592 -6.16 -15.78 1.43
C GLN A 592 -7.02 -16.28 2.58
N GLU A 593 -7.00 -17.59 2.83
CA GLU A 593 -7.67 -18.18 4.00
C GLU A 593 -7.08 -17.57 5.27
N GLU A 594 -7.87 -16.74 5.95
CA GLU A 594 -7.43 -16.05 7.14
C GLU A 594 -7.44 -17.02 8.32
N SER A 595 -6.27 -17.58 8.64
CA SER A 595 -6.11 -18.26 9.92
C SER A 595 -6.10 -17.24 11.05
N GLU A 596 -6.93 -17.45 12.09
CA GLU A 596 -6.91 -16.62 13.28
C GLU A 596 -5.52 -16.64 13.92
N HIS A 597 -4.89 -15.48 13.99
CA HIS A 597 -3.56 -15.35 14.58
C HIS A 597 -3.68 -14.96 16.05
N LYS A 598 -2.93 -15.62 16.96
CA LYS A 598 -3.01 -15.39 18.42
C LYS A 598 -2.92 -13.91 18.83
N TYR A 599 -2.07 -13.13 18.16
CA TYR A 599 -1.85 -11.71 18.44
C TYR A 599 -2.74 -10.75 17.61
N SER A 600 -3.75 -11.26 16.89
CA SER A 600 -4.72 -10.41 16.21
C SER A 600 -5.54 -9.62 17.24
N SER A 601 -5.93 -8.40 16.90
CA SER A 601 -6.69 -7.54 17.81
C SER A 601 -7.80 -6.78 17.09
N ALA A 602 -8.87 -6.50 17.84
CA ALA A 602 -10.01 -5.74 17.32
C ALA A 602 -9.69 -4.24 17.31
N PRO A 603 -10.23 -3.45 16.36
CA PRO A 603 -9.93 -2.02 16.29
C PRO A 603 -10.22 -1.24 17.57
N LEU A 604 -11.29 -1.59 18.30
CA LEU A 604 -11.66 -0.90 19.54
C LEU A 604 -10.62 -1.12 20.67
N GLU A 605 -9.95 -2.28 20.68
CA GLU A 605 -8.91 -2.62 21.66
C GLU A 605 -7.65 -1.75 21.49
N TRP A 606 -7.46 -1.15 20.30
CA TRP A 606 -6.33 -0.27 20.03
C TRP A 606 -6.43 1.07 20.76
N ILE A 607 -7.65 1.57 20.96
CA ILE A 607 -7.86 2.83 21.68
C ILE A 607 -7.32 2.68 23.10
N THR A 608 -7.71 1.62 23.80
CA THR A 608 -7.26 1.37 25.16
C THR A 608 -5.86 0.77 25.21
N MET A 609 -5.34 0.16 24.13
CA MET A 609 -4.11 -0.66 24.13
C MET A 609 -4.24 -1.90 25.03
N GLU A 610 -5.30 -2.67 24.79
CA GLU A 610 -5.58 -3.93 25.51
C GLU A 610 -4.63 -5.06 25.10
N THR A 611 -4.31 -5.17 23.81
CA THR A 611 -3.43 -6.22 23.29
C THR A 611 -2.01 -5.70 23.04
N ASN A 612 -1.00 -6.56 23.19
CA ASN A 612 0.37 -6.34 22.73
C ASN A 612 0.77 -7.42 21.72
N ILE A 613 1.81 -7.15 20.93
CA ILE A 613 2.35 -8.12 19.96
C ILE A 613 3.79 -8.46 20.34
N ALA A 614 4.12 -9.74 20.43
CA ALA A 614 5.48 -10.20 20.64
C ALA A 614 6.22 -10.24 19.30
N TYR A 615 7.26 -9.41 19.17
CA TYR A 615 8.02 -9.26 17.92
C TYR A 615 9.16 -10.25 17.84
N TRP A 616 9.85 -10.46 18.95
CA TRP A 616 10.98 -11.37 19.03
C TRP A 616 11.19 -11.83 20.48
N LEU A 617 11.57 -13.09 20.64
CA LEU A 617 11.95 -13.69 21.91
C LEU A 617 13.28 -14.40 21.71
N HIS A 618 14.23 -14.18 22.61
CA HIS A 618 15.51 -14.87 22.55
C HIS A 618 15.35 -16.36 22.88
N ALA A 619 16.16 -17.21 22.23
CA ALA A 619 16.06 -18.66 22.36
C ALA A 619 16.47 -19.17 23.74
N THR A 620 17.47 -18.58 24.38
CA THR A 620 18.00 -18.99 25.70
C THR A 620 17.76 -18.00 26.84
N THR A 621 17.80 -16.70 26.58
CA THR A 621 17.64 -15.62 27.56
C THR A 621 16.20 -15.10 27.62
N ASN A 622 15.89 -14.29 28.63
CA ASN A 622 14.59 -13.59 28.75
C ASN A 622 14.54 -12.26 27.96
N ALA A 623 15.47 -12.04 27.03
CA ALA A 623 15.42 -10.87 26.15
C ALA A 623 14.24 -11.01 25.16
N GLN A 624 13.41 -9.98 25.08
CA GLN A 624 12.22 -9.97 24.23
C GLN A 624 11.90 -8.57 23.74
N ILE A 625 11.30 -8.49 22.56
CA ILE A 625 10.84 -7.25 21.94
C ILE A 625 9.34 -7.34 21.75
N HIS A 626 8.61 -6.33 22.22
CA HIS A 626 7.16 -6.26 22.09
C HIS A 626 6.73 -4.92 21.51
N LEU A 627 5.72 -4.96 20.65
CA LEU A 627 5.00 -3.77 20.24
C LEU A 627 4.05 -3.36 21.37
N ILE A 628 4.53 -2.48 22.24
CA ILE A 628 3.77 -1.83 23.31
C ILE A 628 3.99 -0.34 23.20
N GLY A 629 2.91 0.43 23.13
CA GLY A 629 2.98 1.88 23.14
C GLY A 629 3.31 2.45 24.52
N ASN A 630 3.67 3.72 24.61
CA ASN A 630 3.86 4.35 25.92
C ASN A 630 2.47 4.61 26.54
N PRO A 631 2.08 3.94 27.65
CA PRO A 631 0.70 4.01 28.15
C PRO A 631 0.25 5.42 28.55
N VAL A 632 1.20 6.25 29.01
CA VAL A 632 0.93 7.63 29.42
C VAL A 632 0.68 8.52 28.20
N SER A 633 1.54 8.46 27.18
CA SER A 633 1.36 9.25 25.96
C SER A 633 0.08 8.83 25.22
N TRP A 634 -0.20 7.52 25.18
CA TRP A 634 -1.38 6.95 24.55
C TRP A 634 -2.67 7.40 25.25
N GLY A 635 -2.67 7.40 26.58
CA GLY A 635 -3.78 7.94 27.38
C GLY A 635 -4.00 9.44 27.14
N VAL A 636 -2.92 10.23 27.10
CA VAL A 636 -2.97 11.67 26.81
C VAL A 636 -3.52 11.95 25.40
N ALA A 637 -3.13 11.14 24.42
CA ALA A 637 -3.61 11.24 23.04
C ALA A 637 -5.14 11.04 22.95
N ASN A 638 -5.66 9.98 23.59
CA ASN A 638 -7.10 9.70 23.62
C ASN A 638 -7.88 10.74 24.43
N LEU A 639 -7.34 11.18 25.57
CA LEU A 639 -7.97 12.23 26.37
C LEU A 639 -8.05 13.55 25.58
N SER A 640 -7.01 13.87 24.82
CA SER A 640 -6.98 15.06 23.96
C SER A 640 -7.99 14.98 22.82
N LEU A 641 -8.19 13.79 22.23
CA LEU A 641 -9.24 13.56 21.24
C LEU A 641 -10.64 13.86 21.80
N LEU A 642 -10.96 13.26 22.96
CA LEU A 642 -12.24 13.46 23.64
C LEU A 642 -12.44 14.93 24.05
N ALA A 643 -11.39 15.55 24.60
CA ALA A 643 -11.43 16.96 25.01
C ALA A 643 -11.64 17.89 23.81
N TYR A 644 -10.99 17.64 22.67
CA TYR A 644 -11.21 18.40 21.45
C TYR A 644 -12.65 18.27 20.96
N GLN A 645 -13.20 17.05 20.90
CA GLN A 645 -14.57 16.80 20.43
C GLN A 645 -15.60 17.50 21.31
N LEU A 646 -15.45 17.41 22.64
CA LEU A 646 -16.32 18.10 23.59
C LEU A 646 -16.24 19.62 23.41
N LEU A 647 -15.01 20.15 23.31
CA LEU A 647 -14.79 21.58 23.14
C LEU A 647 -15.34 22.10 21.80
N ALA A 648 -15.15 21.34 20.72
CA ALA A 648 -15.70 21.64 19.42
C ALA A 648 -17.24 21.64 19.44
N ALA A 649 -17.88 20.66 20.09
CA ALA A 649 -19.34 20.62 20.24
C ALA A 649 -19.86 21.84 21.02
N VAL A 650 -19.19 22.20 22.12
CA VAL A 650 -19.54 23.40 22.93
C VAL A 650 -19.39 24.68 22.10
N TYR A 651 -18.24 24.88 21.44
CA TYR A 651 -18.04 26.07 20.62
C TYR A 651 -19.01 26.14 19.44
N MET A 652 -19.29 25.02 18.76
CA MET A 652 -20.28 25.00 17.68
C MET A 652 -21.69 25.35 18.18
N LEU A 653 -22.11 24.81 19.33
CA LEU A 653 -23.42 25.11 19.92
C LEU A 653 -23.54 26.58 20.31
N ARG A 654 -22.51 27.13 20.98
CA ARG A 654 -22.47 28.53 21.43
C ARG A 654 -22.43 29.49 20.24
N ARG A 655 -21.64 29.19 19.22
CA ARG A 655 -21.56 29.96 17.98
C ARG A 655 -22.88 29.95 17.22
N ARG A 656 -23.59 28.81 17.15
CA ARG A 656 -24.95 28.74 16.58
C ARG A 656 -25.98 29.56 17.36
N ARG A 657 -25.79 29.72 18.67
CA ARG A 657 -26.61 30.59 19.53
C ARG A 657 -26.22 32.07 19.49
N GLY A 658 -25.24 32.45 18.66
CA GLY A 658 -24.78 33.83 18.50
C GLY A 658 -23.65 34.26 19.46
N PHE A 659 -23.19 33.38 20.35
CA PHE A 659 -22.04 33.67 21.22
C PHE A 659 -20.73 33.32 20.47
N LYS A 660 -20.01 34.35 20.02
CA LYS A 660 -18.68 34.19 19.39
C LYS A 660 -17.58 34.25 20.45
N ASP A 661 -17.27 33.11 21.08
CA ASP A 661 -16.26 33.03 22.15
C ASP A 661 -14.83 33.29 21.64
N LEU A 662 -14.56 32.97 20.38
CA LEU A 662 -13.24 33.07 19.75
C LEU A 662 -13.28 34.06 18.57
N PRO A 663 -12.20 34.84 18.35
CA PRO A 663 -12.01 35.59 17.11
C PRO A 663 -12.04 34.67 15.89
N ASP A 664 -12.50 35.18 14.75
CA ASP A 664 -12.70 34.38 13.53
C ASP A 664 -11.41 33.67 13.06
N ALA A 665 -10.25 34.34 13.13
CA ALA A 665 -8.96 33.74 12.77
C ALA A 665 -8.57 32.54 13.67
N VAL A 666 -8.83 32.64 14.98
CA VAL A 666 -8.53 31.56 15.95
C VAL A 666 -9.50 30.40 15.76
N TRP A 667 -10.76 30.71 15.43
CA TRP A 667 -11.74 29.70 15.07
C TRP A 667 -11.33 28.91 13.83
N ASP A 668 -10.90 29.57 12.77
CA ASP A 668 -10.46 28.91 11.54
C ASP A 668 -9.23 28.03 11.79
N GLN A 669 -8.30 28.49 12.65
CA GLN A 669 -7.18 27.68 13.11
C GLN A 669 -7.65 26.44 13.89
N PHE A 670 -8.60 26.58 14.82
CA PHE A 670 -9.17 25.47 15.60
C PHE A 670 -9.91 24.45 14.74
N VAL A 671 -10.64 24.91 13.72
CA VAL A 671 -11.32 24.04 12.75
C VAL A 671 -10.30 23.32 11.86
N CYS A 672 -9.28 24.03 11.37
CA CYS A 672 -8.20 23.43 10.59
C CYS A 672 -7.46 22.33 11.37
N LEU A 673 -7.16 22.57 12.66
CA LEU A 673 -6.59 21.57 13.56
C LEU A 673 -7.47 20.30 13.63
N GLY A 674 -8.78 20.45 13.76
CA GLY A 674 -9.73 19.33 13.77
C GLY A 674 -9.80 18.60 12.43
N CYS A 675 -9.92 19.33 11.33
CA CYS A 675 -9.97 18.75 9.99
C CYS A 675 -8.73 17.91 9.70
N VAL A 676 -7.54 18.37 10.08
CA VAL A 676 -6.29 17.63 9.86
C VAL A 676 -6.12 16.50 10.88
N CYS A 677 -6.21 16.79 12.19
CA CYS A 677 -5.84 15.81 13.22
C CYS A 677 -6.97 14.83 13.55
N VAL A 678 -8.19 15.33 13.80
CA VAL A 678 -9.34 14.44 14.07
C VAL A 678 -9.79 13.77 12.78
N GLY A 679 -9.80 14.49 11.65
CA GLY A 679 -10.01 13.89 10.33
C GLY A 679 -8.97 12.82 10.03
N GLY A 680 -7.69 13.09 10.32
CA GLY A 680 -6.58 12.14 10.18
C GLY A 680 -6.77 10.88 11.01
N TRP A 681 -7.21 11.02 12.26
CA TRP A 681 -7.57 9.89 13.12
C TRP A 681 -8.76 9.10 12.55
N VAL A 682 -9.85 9.77 12.15
CA VAL A 682 -11.06 9.12 11.60
C VAL A 682 -10.73 8.29 10.37
N VAL A 683 -10.02 8.85 9.38
CA VAL A 683 -9.73 8.16 8.12
C VAL A 683 -8.72 7.01 8.27
N ASN A 684 -7.90 7.01 9.34
CA ASN A 684 -6.97 5.92 9.64
C ASN A 684 -7.47 4.96 10.73
N PHE A 685 -8.70 5.14 11.25
CA PHE A 685 -9.28 4.29 12.28
C PHE A 685 -10.61 3.66 11.84
N VAL A 686 -11.55 4.48 11.37
CA VAL A 686 -12.92 4.05 11.07
C VAL A 686 -12.99 2.98 9.96
N PRO A 687 -12.19 3.04 8.88
CA PRO A 687 -12.25 1.98 7.86
C PRO A 687 -12.00 0.58 8.42
N PHE A 688 -11.15 0.44 9.44
CA PHE A 688 -10.85 -0.86 10.06
C PHE A 688 -12.03 -1.47 10.81
N LEU A 689 -12.99 -0.67 11.27
CA LEU A 689 -14.23 -1.18 11.89
C LEU A 689 -15.12 -1.93 10.88
N LEU A 690 -14.94 -1.66 9.59
CA LEU A 690 -15.73 -2.25 8.50
C LEU A 690 -14.99 -3.37 7.77
N MET A 691 -13.73 -3.65 8.13
CA MET A 691 -12.89 -4.63 7.46
C MET A 691 -13.00 -5.99 8.16
N GLU A 692 -13.48 -6.99 7.42
CA GLU A 692 -13.43 -8.40 7.80
C GLU A 692 -12.06 -8.98 7.41
N LYS A 693 -11.00 -8.53 8.10
CA LYS A 693 -9.63 -9.05 7.95
C LYS A 693 -8.99 -9.33 9.30
N THR A 694 -7.94 -10.15 9.34
CA THR A 694 -7.03 -10.22 10.50
C THR A 694 -6.30 -8.88 10.67
N LEU A 695 -6.50 -8.24 11.81
CA LEU A 695 -5.94 -6.93 12.13
C LEU A 695 -5.01 -6.99 13.34
N PHE A 696 -4.14 -6.00 13.44
CA PHE A 696 -3.08 -5.91 14.44
C PHE A 696 -2.91 -4.48 14.94
N LEU A 697 -2.39 -4.31 16.15
CA LEU A 697 -2.20 -3.00 16.81
C LEU A 697 -1.42 -1.98 15.97
N TYR A 698 -0.44 -2.42 15.16
CA TYR A 698 0.36 -1.50 14.35
C TYR A 698 -0.46 -0.74 13.28
N HIS A 699 -1.65 -1.23 12.92
CA HIS A 699 -2.58 -0.55 12.01
C HIS A 699 -3.09 0.79 12.58
N TYR A 700 -3.09 0.94 13.92
CA TYR A 700 -3.51 2.17 14.59
C TYR A 700 -2.44 3.26 14.63
N LEU A 701 -1.16 2.93 14.38
CA LEU A 701 -0.05 3.86 14.53
C LEU A 701 -0.15 5.13 13.67
N PRO A 702 -0.61 5.08 12.40
CA PRO A 702 -0.86 6.29 11.62
C PRO A 702 -1.89 7.22 12.27
N ALA A 703 -2.99 6.67 12.82
CA ALA A 703 -4.02 7.44 13.51
C ALA A 703 -3.47 8.08 14.79
N LEU A 704 -2.65 7.34 15.54
CA LEU A 704 -1.99 7.82 16.76
C LEU A 704 -1.06 9.02 16.50
N CYS A 705 -0.33 9.04 15.37
CA CYS A 705 0.51 10.18 15.01
C CYS A 705 -0.28 11.50 14.95
N TYR A 706 -1.49 11.48 14.37
CA TYR A 706 -2.36 12.67 14.33
C TYR A 706 -2.83 13.11 15.72
N LEU A 707 -3.03 12.17 16.66
CA LEU A 707 -3.37 12.52 18.04
C LEU A 707 -2.20 13.16 18.80
N TYR A 708 -0.97 12.78 18.49
CA TYR A 708 0.22 13.45 19.05
C TYR A 708 0.44 14.85 18.51
N LEU A 709 -0.05 15.16 17.30
CA LEU A 709 -0.17 16.56 16.84
C LEU A 709 -1.27 17.31 17.60
N LEU A 710 -2.43 16.67 17.77
CA LEU A 710 -3.60 17.29 18.42
C LEU A 710 -3.33 17.69 19.87
N SER A 711 -2.67 16.82 20.63
CA SER A 711 -2.51 16.95 22.10
C SER A 711 -1.85 18.28 22.53
N PRO A 712 -0.63 18.63 22.09
CA PRO A 712 0.01 19.89 22.46
C PRO A 712 -0.68 21.11 21.82
N ALA A 713 -1.22 21.00 20.61
CA ALA A 713 -1.96 22.08 19.97
C ALA A 713 -3.24 22.46 20.76
N LEU A 714 -3.96 21.45 21.28
CA LEU A 714 -5.10 21.66 22.16
C LEU A 714 -4.67 22.25 23.52
N LEU A 715 -3.54 21.80 24.07
CA LEU A 715 -2.99 22.38 25.30
C LEU A 715 -2.65 23.86 25.14
N GLU A 716 -2.06 24.27 24.00
CA GLU A 716 -1.85 25.69 23.71
C GLU A 716 -3.18 26.44 23.61
N HIS A 717 -4.15 25.92 22.87
CA HIS A 717 -5.47 26.54 22.72
C HIS A 717 -6.19 26.74 24.06
N THR A 718 -6.15 25.74 24.94
CA THR A 718 -6.75 25.83 26.28
C THR A 718 -6.01 26.82 27.18
N HIS A 719 -4.67 26.83 27.12
CA HIS A 719 -3.85 27.78 27.87
C HIS A 719 -4.09 29.24 27.45
N THR A 720 -4.19 29.52 26.16
CA THR A 720 -4.31 30.88 25.63
C THR A 720 -5.74 31.42 25.70
N HIS A 721 -6.74 30.61 25.34
CA HIS A 721 -8.11 31.09 25.13
C HIS A 721 -9.11 30.69 26.22
N LEU A 722 -8.88 29.59 26.94
CA LEU A 722 -9.84 29.10 27.94
C LEU A 722 -9.45 29.52 29.37
N LEU A 723 -8.16 29.50 29.69
CA LEU A 723 -7.65 29.88 31.00
C LEU A 723 -7.35 31.37 31.09
N SER A 724 -8.13 32.10 31.91
CA SER A 724 -7.92 33.53 32.19
C SER A 724 -7.06 33.79 33.42
N SER A 725 -7.13 32.94 34.44
CA SER A 725 -6.37 33.11 35.69
C SER A 725 -4.91 32.66 35.57
N VAL A 726 -3.98 33.47 36.09
CA VAL A 726 -2.55 33.14 36.17
C VAL A 726 -2.32 31.87 36.99
N THR A 727 -3.09 31.67 38.08
CA THR A 727 -2.95 30.47 38.92
C THR A 727 -3.29 29.20 38.14
N HIS A 728 -4.36 29.22 37.33
CA HIS A 728 -4.75 28.07 36.51
C HIS A 728 -3.74 27.80 35.39
N ARG A 729 -3.16 28.85 34.79
CA ARG A 729 -2.10 28.71 33.78
C ARG A 729 -0.83 28.10 34.38
N CYS A 730 -0.39 28.58 35.55
CA CYS A 730 0.74 27.99 36.27
C CYS A 730 0.46 26.54 36.65
N ALA A 731 -0.73 26.23 37.17
CA ALA A 731 -1.14 24.87 37.49
C ALA A 731 -1.09 23.96 36.25
N LEU A 732 -1.62 24.41 35.11
CA LEU A 732 -1.55 23.67 33.85
C LEU A 732 -0.10 23.41 33.42
N CYS A 733 0.79 24.41 33.48
CA CYS A 733 2.21 24.21 33.14
C CYS A 733 2.89 23.17 34.04
N VAL A 734 2.59 23.17 35.34
CA VAL A 734 3.09 22.16 36.29
C VAL A 734 2.54 20.78 35.94
N CYS A 735 1.25 20.66 35.66
CA CYS A 735 0.63 19.41 35.21
C CYS A 735 1.25 18.90 33.91
N VAL A 736 1.46 19.75 32.91
CA VAL A 736 2.09 19.38 31.63
C VAL A 736 3.52 18.89 31.86
N SER A 737 4.29 19.58 32.71
CA SER A 737 5.66 19.17 33.06
C SER A 737 5.68 17.81 33.77
N ALA A 738 4.73 17.57 34.68
CA ALA A 738 4.58 16.29 35.36
C ALA A 738 4.19 15.16 34.37
N VAL A 739 3.27 15.42 33.44
CA VAL A 739 2.88 14.47 32.40
C VAL A 739 4.06 14.13 31.49
N LEU A 740 4.83 15.12 31.03
CA LEU A 740 6.02 14.87 30.21
C LEU A 740 7.09 14.07 30.96
N LEU A 741 7.26 14.33 32.26
CA LEU A 741 8.14 13.52 33.11
C LEU A 741 7.62 12.08 33.22
N SER A 742 6.32 11.87 33.42
CA SER A 742 5.71 10.54 33.43
C SER A 742 5.86 9.81 32.10
N VAL A 743 5.73 10.52 30.97
CA VAL A 743 6.00 9.96 29.63
C VAL A 743 7.46 9.51 29.52
N PHE A 744 8.42 10.31 29.99
CA PHE A 744 9.83 9.93 29.98
C PHE A 744 10.15 8.74 30.89
N VAL A 745 9.59 8.71 32.11
CA VAL A 745 9.75 7.58 33.04
C VAL A 745 9.17 6.31 32.41
N SER A 746 7.96 6.39 31.87
CA SER A 746 7.31 5.29 31.15
C SER A 746 8.16 4.79 29.98
N TYR A 747 8.67 5.68 29.13
CA TYR A 747 9.60 5.33 28.06
C TYR A 747 10.81 4.55 28.59
N ARG A 748 11.46 5.05 29.65
CA ARG A 748 12.63 4.39 30.26
C ARG A 748 12.30 3.02 30.85
N THR A 749 11.12 2.84 31.44
CA THR A 749 10.66 1.57 32.00
C THR A 749 10.43 0.52 30.91
N PHE A 750 9.88 0.91 29.76
CA PHE A 750 9.59 0.01 28.64
C PHE A 750 10.75 -0.12 27.62
N CYS A 751 11.79 0.71 27.68
CA CYS A 751 13.00 0.63 26.84
C CYS A 751 13.57 -0.80 26.66
N PRO A 752 13.68 -1.65 27.71
CA PRO A 752 14.17 -3.01 27.53
C PRO A 752 13.31 -3.86 26.58
N LEU A 753 11.98 -3.65 26.57
CA LEU A 753 11.05 -4.31 25.63
C LEU A 753 11.03 -3.65 24.24
N THR A 754 11.44 -2.39 24.13
CA THR A 754 11.58 -1.66 22.85
C THR A 754 12.84 -2.07 22.10
N TYR A 755 13.98 -2.17 22.81
CA TYR A 755 15.28 -2.46 22.20
C TYR A 755 15.74 -3.91 22.38
N GLY A 756 15.03 -4.72 23.18
CA GLY A 756 15.41 -6.08 23.54
C GLY A 756 16.63 -6.14 24.48
N SER A 757 17.07 -5.01 25.04
CA SER A 757 18.24 -4.94 25.92
C SER A 757 18.12 -3.79 26.93
N PRO A 758 18.61 -3.94 28.18
CA PRO A 758 19.23 -5.14 28.76
C PRO A 758 18.24 -6.30 28.99
N GLU A 759 18.76 -7.52 29.21
CA GLU A 759 17.94 -8.65 29.63
C GLU A 759 17.33 -8.40 31.01
N LEU A 760 16.05 -8.75 31.17
CA LEU A 760 15.33 -8.60 32.43
C LEU A 760 15.06 -9.96 33.10
N SER A 761 15.06 -9.96 34.43
CA SER A 761 14.64 -11.11 35.23
C SER A 761 13.13 -11.36 35.12
N ALA A 762 12.67 -12.58 35.40
CA ALA A 762 11.24 -12.92 35.36
C ALA A 762 10.38 -12.03 36.29
N ASN A 763 10.93 -11.60 37.43
CA ASN A 763 10.25 -10.69 38.36
C ASN A 763 10.12 -9.27 37.79
N GLN A 764 11.17 -8.76 37.13
CA GLN A 764 11.13 -7.47 36.46
C GLN A 764 10.14 -7.49 35.28
N LEU A 765 10.13 -8.56 34.49
CA LEU A 765 9.17 -8.73 33.40
C LEU A 765 7.72 -8.79 33.91
N ARG A 766 7.48 -9.46 35.04
CA ARG A 766 6.17 -9.44 35.70
C ARG A 766 5.77 -8.01 36.14
N GLY A 767 6.74 -7.22 36.61
CA GLY A 767 6.52 -5.81 36.96
C GLY A 767 6.20 -4.90 35.76
N LEU A 768 6.56 -5.31 34.54
CA LEU A 768 6.21 -4.58 33.30
C LEU A 768 4.82 -4.93 32.77
N ARG A 769 4.17 -5.95 33.30
CA ARG A 769 2.78 -6.31 32.97
C ARG A 769 1.81 -5.41 33.73
N TRP A 770 1.70 -4.15 33.28
CA TRP A 770 0.78 -3.17 33.87
C TRP A 770 -0.69 -3.46 33.57
N ARG A 771 -0.95 -4.32 32.59
CA ARG A 771 -2.28 -4.84 32.27
C ARG A 771 -2.24 -6.35 32.17
N ASP A 772 -3.28 -7.00 32.69
CA ASP A 772 -3.39 -8.45 32.65
C ASP A 772 -3.52 -8.99 31.22
N THR A 773 -4.08 -8.22 30.30
CA THR A 773 -4.21 -8.59 28.89
C THR A 773 -2.89 -8.58 28.12
N TRP A 774 -1.81 -8.01 28.67
CA TRP A 774 -0.51 -8.02 28.00
C TRP A 774 0.21 -9.37 28.18
N ASP A 775 0.37 -10.06 27.05
CA ASP A 775 1.09 -11.32 26.90
C ASP A 775 2.60 -11.07 26.91
N ILE A 776 3.15 -10.77 28.09
CA ILE A 776 4.59 -10.71 28.33
C ILE A 776 5.04 -12.09 28.81
N LEU A 777 5.89 -12.75 28.02
CA LEU A 777 6.36 -14.09 28.34
C LEU A 777 7.53 -14.02 29.33
N TYR A 778 7.55 -14.94 30.29
CA TYR A 778 8.67 -15.08 31.22
C TYR A 778 8.93 -16.57 31.44
N ARG A 779 10.20 -16.99 31.30
CA ARG A 779 10.60 -18.35 31.66
C ARG A 779 10.79 -18.42 33.18
N ARG A 780 10.11 -19.36 33.83
CA ARG A 780 10.49 -19.77 35.19
C ARG A 780 11.79 -20.57 35.03
N ARG A 781 12.89 -20.05 35.61
CA ARG A 781 14.12 -20.82 35.73
C ARG A 781 13.89 -22.02 36.64
#